data_AF-A0A1W9GL38-F1
#
_entry.id   AF-A0A1W9GL38-F1
#
_cell.length_a   1.000
_cell.length_b   1.000
_cell.length_c   1.000
_cell.angle_alpha   90.00
_cell.angle_beta   90.00
_cell.angle_gamma   90.00
#
_symmetry.space_group_name_H-M   'P 1'
#
loop_
_entity.id
_entity.type
_entity.pdbx_description
1 polymer ?
#
loop_
_entity_poly.entity_id
_entity_poly.type
_entity_poly.pdbx_seq_one_letter_code
_entity_poly.pdbx_strand_id
1 'polypeptide(L)'
;MHVMVCHLHSLVVIVLAELILKQAYQMSSDERSETKLPVQNLILLASAVLGTIWFYEDPLKSSRPVEEHSSQRPEVTGDRRVQARLWQDPFDAVARHRDVENRSGESKHSHSLQNFVKEIARADTAPISVLALMTDGAPYSDPAESRLRQRYAVLAGLERSGFKPIDGEHIRFFEWFDHNSSEDTSTSGRYRACPGMSGPDPTWLDWQAARVPVEWYESSGPDASQVLVLWIKDQDLGDCPLASLEMMRGILSHAFEVHKRMITFQVIGPRSSGTLAAMVSEAIHYKANREKEVQPSRATATPLEVYSPWSTAPEKLIYSEKNSVAGKADMAGILGDAGLSFERAIPTDDGLMRELVEELKRRGVELGKPCPKSSRCDLVALISEWDTLYGRALPAEFKDAVRATRGSAAEEELDLQIRQFSYLRGLDGELPREKGKEEQGGSSQGDDKAPLSLNERRKLAEQLERPEGRSQLDYVRRLVQVLKEAEAEAQAPCGIWKGMCPGFKAIGVLGSDVYDKLLILQALKRNFPHVIFFTTDLDARLFHPREVQWTRNLVVASHFGLTLNQDLQQAIPPFRDSYQTASFYATVQALGLLKSDPLCSPGVGMSFVERRSAARPGKKTVTCFNALPQPRLHEIGENGAVDLSIELLHGTDNIKTIHEPRPQPPSVEDARLAMVYVAAVFLIGWVLLIPASQTVYGLTRSGYNRLLLNPAFRARMLIMWGAIGWLLWFAVAPMIVADQEKGEPFSLNDGVSIWPSQLLRGAVVFLAILFIVRIRTRLRNVCEEVELRFHHLLAPRPQVVDTSTSAVTRLEPLSRDTSLTRWSWKDVSWSINSWSLAEVAVEPAAVWDDYRTRLKPMYLWGRVLGLSIVFFLVGQLTLTVFGQPIVPFRGDVVRYVNQGVLLAAVLLLIVVIFLVLDVTRVTSVFVQKLIKRELACSSPAECLSKLQLVAGLTARIDILVYYPAILIGLMLLARSGYIDNWHFPIGLAIVVGVGAAYVVASAICLRVASEDVRRQVMTELAERRLADLTPNSSQQIEQVMVTIRALKEGAFLPYTELPVFRAIALPSGAYGLFVAIELIANNF
;
A
#
# COMPACT_ATOMS: atom_id res chain seq x y z
N MET A 1 24.60 12.53 27.57
CA MET A 1 23.42 11.69 27.89
C MET A 1 23.04 10.67 26.80
N HIS A 2 23.11 10.96 25.49
CA HIS A 2 23.00 9.92 24.43
C HIS A 2 24.03 8.79 24.62
N VAL A 3 25.26 9.18 24.99
CA VAL A 3 26.34 8.27 25.43
C VAL A 3 25.98 7.55 26.72
N MET A 4 25.16 8.13 27.60
CA MET A 4 24.77 7.55 28.89
C MET A 4 23.62 6.54 28.75
N VAL A 5 22.67 6.75 27.83
CA VAL A 5 21.62 5.77 27.49
C VAL A 5 22.18 4.70 26.55
N CYS A 6 23.07 5.04 25.62
CA CYS A 6 23.88 4.04 24.93
C CYS A 6 24.80 3.32 25.91
N HIS A 7 25.30 3.94 26.98
CA HIS A 7 26.04 3.26 28.03
C HIS A 7 25.15 2.55 29.03
N LEU A 8 23.86 2.84 29.17
CA LEU A 8 22.93 2.12 30.05
C LEU A 8 22.30 0.94 29.30
N HIS A 9 21.99 1.11 28.02
CA HIS A 9 21.60 0.05 27.10
C HIS A 9 22.81 -0.81 26.77
N SER A 10 23.98 -0.22 26.51
CA SER A 10 25.22 -0.98 26.51
C SER A 10 25.58 -1.44 27.91
N LEU A 11 25.23 -0.83 29.05
CA LEU A 11 25.52 -1.46 30.35
C LEU A 11 24.59 -2.63 30.56
N VAL A 12 23.33 -2.57 30.17
CA VAL A 12 22.36 -3.65 30.36
C VAL A 12 22.64 -4.75 29.35
N VAL A 13 22.96 -4.42 28.10
CA VAL A 13 23.40 -5.34 27.05
C VAL A 13 24.83 -5.81 27.29
N ILE A 14 25.76 -5.03 27.85
CA ILE A 14 27.11 -5.47 28.24
C ILE A 14 27.04 -6.20 29.57
N VAL A 15 26.15 -5.92 30.51
CA VAL A 15 25.98 -6.72 31.74
C VAL A 15 25.25 -8.00 31.41
N LEU A 16 24.25 -7.99 30.51
CA LEU A 16 23.60 -9.21 30.01
C LEU A 16 24.51 -9.97 29.05
N ALA A 17 25.27 -9.30 28.18
CA ALA A 17 26.28 -9.90 27.32
C ALA A 17 27.54 -10.26 28.09
N GLU A 18 27.88 -9.66 29.23
CA GLU A 18 28.90 -10.10 30.20
C GLU A 18 28.33 -11.20 31.07
N LEU A 19 27.02 -11.32 31.26
CA LEU A 19 26.42 -12.49 31.88
C LEU A 19 26.44 -13.66 30.89
N ILE A 20 26.13 -13.41 29.62
CA ILE A 20 26.21 -14.38 28.52
C ILE A 20 27.67 -14.66 28.17
N LEU A 21 28.58 -13.67 28.20
CA LEU A 21 30.02 -13.80 27.97
C LEU A 21 30.74 -14.29 29.20
N LYS A 22 30.32 -14.03 30.45
CA LYS A 22 30.89 -14.73 31.62
C LYS A 22 30.40 -16.18 31.65
N GLN A 23 29.16 -16.44 31.25
CA GLN A 23 28.71 -17.82 31.01
C GLN A 23 29.47 -18.46 29.83
N ALA A 24 29.72 -17.73 28.73
CA ALA A 24 30.45 -18.24 27.56
C ALA A 24 31.99 -18.21 27.70
N TYR A 25 32.54 -17.44 28.63
CA TYR A 25 33.97 -17.38 28.97
C TYR A 25 34.29 -18.42 30.04
N GLN A 26 33.35 -18.71 30.95
CA GLN A 26 33.38 -19.98 31.69
C GLN A 26 33.22 -21.20 30.77
N MET A 27 32.67 -21.05 29.55
CA MET A 27 32.64 -22.09 28.51
C MET A 27 33.93 -22.20 27.67
N SER A 28 34.86 -21.23 27.71
CA SER A 28 36.02 -21.23 26.80
C SER A 28 37.36 -21.58 27.45
N SER A 29 37.38 -21.92 28.75
CA SER A 29 38.64 -22.21 29.46
C SER A 29 39.09 -23.67 29.41
N ASP A 30 38.37 -24.60 28.79
CA ASP A 30 38.85 -25.98 28.60
C ASP A 30 38.70 -26.48 27.15
N GLU A 31 39.88 -26.56 26.53
CA GLU A 31 40.36 -27.29 25.36
C GLU A 31 39.63 -27.34 24.00
N ARG A 32 40.43 -26.87 23.01
CA ARG A 32 40.64 -27.35 21.63
C ARG A 32 39.72 -28.49 21.17
N SER A 33 38.80 -28.17 20.26
CA SER A 33 38.47 -29.08 19.17
C SER A 33 38.42 -28.31 17.84
N GLU A 34 39.16 -28.84 16.87
CA GLU A 34 39.26 -28.35 15.51
C GLU A 34 37.93 -28.57 14.79
N THR A 35 37.18 -27.50 14.54
CA THR A 35 36.37 -27.30 13.33
C THR A 35 35.97 -25.83 13.30
N LYS A 36 36.92 -24.97 12.88
CA LYS A 36 36.63 -23.57 12.56
C LYS A 36 35.86 -23.51 11.23
N LEU A 37 34.54 -23.67 11.27
CA LEU A 37 33.72 -23.03 10.24
C LEU A 37 33.86 -21.51 10.47
N PRO A 38 34.23 -20.71 9.46
CA PRO A 38 34.51 -19.29 9.65
C PRO A 38 33.17 -18.54 9.64
N VAL A 39 32.39 -18.73 10.70
CA VAL A 39 31.12 -18.02 10.93
C VAL A 39 31.35 -16.51 10.87
N GLN A 40 32.53 -16.03 11.29
CA GLN A 40 32.95 -14.64 11.16
C GLN A 40 33.04 -14.17 9.69
N ASN A 41 33.60 -14.98 8.78
CA ASN A 41 33.69 -14.60 7.36
C ASN A 41 32.33 -14.67 6.65
N LEU A 42 31.46 -15.60 7.08
CA LEU A 42 30.10 -15.73 6.57
C LEU A 42 29.21 -14.57 7.05
N ILE A 43 29.37 -14.12 8.30
CA ILE A 43 28.71 -12.92 8.83
C ILE A 43 29.25 -11.67 8.14
N LEU A 44 30.57 -11.56 7.89
CA LEU A 44 31.16 -10.42 7.20
C LEU A 44 30.74 -10.35 5.72
N LEU A 45 30.64 -11.50 5.04
CA LEU A 45 30.14 -11.59 3.67
C LEU A 45 28.64 -11.28 3.62
N ALA A 46 27.85 -11.80 4.55
CA ALA A 46 26.43 -11.50 4.66
C ALA A 46 26.20 -10.01 4.96
N SER A 47 26.97 -9.40 5.86
CA SER A 47 26.86 -7.97 6.18
C SER A 47 27.35 -7.08 5.04
N ALA A 48 28.38 -7.48 4.31
CA ALA A 48 28.84 -6.78 3.10
C ALA A 48 27.78 -6.85 1.99
N VAL A 49 27.21 -8.03 1.73
CA VAL A 49 26.14 -8.22 0.72
C VAL A 49 24.88 -7.46 1.13
N LEU A 50 24.46 -7.57 2.40
CA LEU A 50 23.33 -6.81 2.94
C LEU A 50 23.58 -5.30 2.89
N GLY A 51 24.79 -4.85 3.20
CA GLY A 51 25.19 -3.45 3.08
C GLY A 51 25.14 -2.94 1.65
N THR A 52 25.65 -3.71 0.67
CA THR A 52 25.57 -3.32 -0.74
C THR A 52 24.15 -3.29 -1.30
N ILE A 53 23.26 -4.13 -0.78
CA ILE A 53 21.84 -4.16 -1.20
C ILE A 53 21.05 -3.03 -0.51
N TRP A 54 21.38 -2.67 0.74
CA TRP A 54 20.67 -1.61 1.48
C TRP A 54 21.08 -0.19 1.09
N PHE A 55 22.34 0.03 0.69
CA PHE A 55 22.85 1.38 0.39
C PHE A 55 22.86 1.75 -1.10
N TYR A 56 22.43 0.87 -2.01
CA TYR A 56 22.35 1.19 -3.44
C TYR A 56 20.99 1.80 -3.79
N GLU A 57 20.97 3.10 -4.07
CA GLU A 57 19.80 3.76 -4.67
C GLU A 57 19.79 3.51 -6.18
N ASP A 58 18.70 2.96 -6.71
CA ASP A 58 18.54 2.83 -8.16
C ASP A 58 18.43 4.22 -8.81
N PRO A 59 18.95 4.39 -10.04
CA PRO A 59 18.74 5.62 -10.79
C PRO A 59 17.25 5.87 -11.04
N LEU A 60 16.87 7.15 -11.01
CA LEU A 60 15.56 7.57 -11.49
C LEU A 60 15.44 7.27 -13.00
N LYS A 61 14.30 6.72 -13.42
CA LYS A 61 14.05 6.36 -14.81
C LYS A 61 12.68 6.87 -15.23
N SER A 62 12.64 7.68 -16.29
CA SER A 62 11.38 8.05 -16.90
C SER A 62 10.74 6.82 -17.54
N SER A 63 9.43 6.66 -17.32
CA SER A 63 8.60 5.66 -17.99
C SER A 63 7.96 6.22 -19.28
N ARG A 64 8.28 7.47 -19.65
CA ARG A 64 7.81 8.10 -20.89
C ARG A 64 8.31 7.31 -22.11
N PRO A 65 7.42 6.89 -23.03
CA PRO A 65 7.86 6.25 -24.26
C PRO A 65 8.60 7.25 -25.13
N VAL A 66 9.73 6.83 -25.70
CA VAL A 66 10.42 7.61 -26.73
C VAL A 66 9.55 7.55 -27.99
N GLU A 67 9.07 8.70 -28.47
CA GLU A 67 8.31 8.73 -29.72
C GLU A 67 9.21 8.31 -30.89
N GLU A 68 8.95 7.10 -31.41
CA GLU A 68 9.37 6.72 -32.75
C GLU A 68 8.22 7.08 -33.69
N HIS A 69 8.45 8.02 -34.60
CA HIS A 69 7.55 8.20 -35.73
C HIS A 69 7.53 6.87 -36.51
N SER A 70 6.45 6.12 -36.38
CA SER A 70 6.28 4.85 -37.08
C SER A 70 6.52 5.07 -38.57
N SER A 71 7.53 4.40 -39.10
CA SER A 71 8.04 4.52 -40.46
C SER A 71 7.14 3.86 -41.51
N GLN A 72 5.82 3.87 -41.30
CA GLN A 72 4.85 3.41 -42.29
C GLN A 72 4.51 4.58 -43.20
N ARG A 73 4.92 4.48 -44.48
CA ARG A 73 4.53 5.42 -45.52
C ARG A 73 3.02 5.27 -45.78
N PRO A 74 2.19 6.31 -45.55
CA PRO A 74 0.82 6.26 -46.03
C PRO A 74 0.83 6.27 -47.56
N GLU A 75 0.10 5.34 -48.18
CA GLU A 75 -0.16 5.38 -49.62
C GLU A 75 -1.16 6.51 -49.91
N VAL A 76 -0.84 7.36 -50.89
CA VAL A 76 -1.75 8.41 -51.36
C VAL A 76 -2.78 7.75 -52.27
N THR A 77 -3.95 7.40 -51.73
CA THR A 77 -5.12 7.09 -52.54
C THR A 77 -5.73 8.40 -53.02
N GLY A 78 -5.98 8.51 -54.34
CA GLY A 78 -6.35 9.74 -55.06
C GLY A 78 -7.77 10.28 -54.79
N ASP A 79 -8.17 10.38 -53.53
CA ASP A 79 -9.37 11.05 -53.05
C ASP A 79 -8.91 11.89 -51.83
N ARG A 80 -9.56 13.00 -51.48
CA ARG A 80 -9.21 13.92 -50.37
C ARG A 80 -9.33 13.31 -48.95
N ARG A 81 -8.96 12.04 -48.81
CA ARG A 81 -9.11 11.15 -47.67
C ARG A 81 -7.72 10.80 -47.16
N VAL A 82 -7.43 11.19 -45.94
CA VAL A 82 -6.18 10.83 -45.27
C VAL A 82 -6.35 9.46 -44.65
N GLN A 83 -5.55 8.48 -45.06
CA GLN A 83 -5.58 7.15 -44.45
C GLN A 83 -5.25 7.27 -42.95
N ALA A 84 -6.24 6.99 -42.11
CA ALA A 84 -6.12 7.11 -40.67
C ALA A 84 -7.10 6.16 -39.99
N ARG A 85 -6.58 5.28 -39.12
CA ARG A 85 -7.45 4.46 -38.27
C ARG A 85 -8.06 5.31 -37.17
N LEU A 86 -9.24 4.93 -36.68
CA LEU A 86 -9.95 5.61 -35.61
C LEU A 86 -9.17 5.72 -34.28
N TRP A 87 -8.15 4.87 -34.08
CA TRP A 87 -7.30 4.87 -32.89
C TRP A 87 -6.03 5.72 -33.01
N GLN A 88 -5.77 6.35 -34.17
CA GLN A 88 -4.59 7.21 -34.38
C GLN A 88 -4.84 8.65 -33.91
N ASP A 89 -3.81 9.50 -33.91
CA ASP A 89 -3.97 10.93 -33.61
C ASP A 89 -4.45 11.65 -34.88
N PRO A 90 -5.59 12.39 -34.83
CA PRO A 90 -6.14 13.07 -35.99
C PRO A 90 -5.21 14.15 -36.56
N PHE A 91 -4.46 14.87 -35.72
CA PHE A 91 -3.53 15.91 -36.18
C PHE A 91 -2.25 15.33 -36.78
N ASP A 92 -1.71 14.28 -36.15
CA ASP A 92 -0.50 13.62 -36.65
C ASP A 92 -0.75 12.94 -38.00
N ALA A 93 -1.91 12.30 -38.18
CA ALA A 93 -2.31 11.71 -39.46
C ALA A 93 -2.37 12.76 -40.59
N VAL A 94 -3.03 13.91 -40.34
CA VAL A 94 -3.14 15.01 -41.31
C VAL A 94 -1.77 15.64 -41.58
N ALA A 95 -0.94 15.86 -40.55
CA ALA A 95 0.41 16.40 -40.71
C ALA A 95 1.29 15.50 -41.58
N ARG A 96 1.27 14.18 -41.37
CA ARG A 96 2.02 13.20 -42.16
C ARG A 96 1.56 13.16 -43.62
N HIS A 97 0.26 13.20 -43.87
CA HIS A 97 -0.26 13.22 -45.24
C HIS A 97 0.22 14.46 -45.99
N ARG A 98 0.20 15.62 -45.34
CA ARG A 98 0.65 16.87 -45.96
C ARG A 98 2.15 16.87 -46.26
N ASP A 99 2.97 16.26 -45.40
CA ASP A 99 4.39 16.09 -45.68
C ASP A 99 4.62 15.25 -46.95
N VAL A 100 3.78 14.24 -47.18
CA VAL A 100 3.84 13.43 -48.40
C VAL A 100 3.40 14.23 -49.63
N GLU A 101 2.28 14.97 -49.56
CA GLU A 101 1.83 15.85 -50.65
C GLU A 101 2.87 16.92 -51.02
N ASN A 102 3.48 17.55 -50.02
CA ASN A 102 4.53 18.55 -50.22
C ASN A 102 5.77 17.94 -50.88
N ARG A 103 6.12 16.69 -50.56
CA ARG A 103 7.25 15.97 -51.16
C ARG A 103 6.97 15.45 -52.56
N SER A 104 5.72 15.08 -52.86
CA SER A 104 5.33 14.58 -54.18
C SER A 104 5.12 15.69 -55.21
N GLY A 105 4.95 16.94 -54.78
CA GLY A 105 4.70 18.09 -55.66
C GLY A 105 3.30 18.09 -56.30
N GLU A 106 2.44 17.14 -55.94
CA GLU A 106 1.06 17.02 -56.44
C GLU A 106 0.09 17.75 -55.50
N SER A 107 0.16 19.08 -55.43
CA SER A 107 -0.92 19.89 -54.82
C SER A 107 -2.13 19.97 -55.76
N LYS A 108 -2.77 18.84 -56.09
CA LYS A 108 -3.87 18.78 -57.06
C LYS A 108 -5.23 19.22 -56.49
N HIS A 109 -5.37 19.40 -55.17
CA HIS A 109 -6.67 19.68 -54.52
C HIS A 109 -6.60 20.84 -53.51
N SER A 110 -7.47 21.85 -53.65
CA SER A 110 -7.71 22.88 -52.62
C SER A 110 -8.53 22.27 -51.47
N HIS A 111 -8.04 22.34 -50.23
CA HIS A 111 -8.70 21.79 -49.04
C HIS A 111 -9.68 22.80 -48.38
N SER A 112 -10.24 23.75 -49.14
CA SER A 112 -11.12 24.78 -48.58
C SER A 112 -12.43 24.23 -48.01
N LEU A 113 -12.94 24.89 -46.96
CA LEU A 113 -14.25 24.58 -46.35
C LEU A 113 -15.39 24.54 -47.38
N GLN A 114 -15.41 25.46 -48.34
CA GLN A 114 -16.45 25.53 -49.37
C GLN A 114 -16.47 24.26 -50.23
N ASN A 115 -15.29 23.75 -50.60
CA ASN A 115 -15.15 22.52 -51.35
C ASN A 115 -15.62 21.31 -50.53
N PHE A 116 -15.27 21.27 -49.24
CA PHE A 116 -15.71 20.23 -48.32
C PHE A 116 -17.24 20.18 -48.20
N VAL A 117 -17.89 21.32 -47.96
CA VAL A 117 -19.36 21.38 -47.81
C VAL A 117 -20.08 21.03 -49.13
N LYS A 118 -19.56 21.49 -50.28
CA LYS A 118 -20.15 21.21 -51.60
C LYS A 118 -20.16 19.71 -51.93
N GLU A 119 -19.14 18.98 -51.52
CA GLU A 119 -19.05 17.53 -51.72
C GLU A 119 -20.10 16.79 -50.87
N ILE A 120 -20.36 17.30 -49.66
CA ILE A 120 -21.25 16.68 -48.66
C ILE A 120 -22.72 17.01 -48.91
N ALA A 121 -23.02 18.23 -49.39
CA ALA A 121 -24.38 18.68 -49.66
C ALA A 121 -25.11 17.88 -50.77
N ARG A 122 -24.40 17.01 -51.51
CA ARG A 122 -24.96 16.22 -52.60
C ARG A 122 -25.64 14.91 -52.19
N ALA A 123 -25.57 14.50 -50.91
CA ALA A 123 -25.87 13.11 -50.52
C ALA A 123 -27.10 12.88 -49.60
N ASP A 124 -27.53 13.83 -48.76
CA ASP A 124 -28.62 13.58 -47.78
C ASP A 124 -29.24 14.89 -47.21
N THR A 125 -30.51 14.85 -46.80
CA THR A 125 -31.27 15.94 -46.15
C THR A 125 -31.34 15.84 -44.62
N ALA A 126 -30.74 14.83 -44.00
CA ALA A 126 -30.74 14.68 -42.55
C ALA A 126 -30.16 15.91 -41.80
N PRO A 127 -30.70 16.27 -40.60
CA PRO A 127 -30.14 17.34 -39.77
C PRO A 127 -28.73 16.99 -39.31
N ILE A 128 -27.85 18.01 -39.25
CA ILE A 128 -26.45 17.85 -38.83
C ILE A 128 -26.23 18.50 -37.46
N SER A 129 -25.68 17.74 -36.53
CA SER A 129 -25.07 18.29 -35.31
C SER A 129 -23.56 18.37 -35.49
N VAL A 130 -23.00 19.57 -35.38
CA VAL A 130 -21.56 19.82 -35.36
C VAL A 130 -21.08 19.80 -33.92
N LEU A 131 -20.15 18.89 -33.64
CA LEU A 131 -19.50 18.73 -32.35
C LEU A 131 -18.04 19.22 -32.45
N ALA A 132 -17.78 20.42 -31.95
CA ALA A 132 -16.45 21.01 -31.90
C ALA A 132 -15.71 20.56 -30.64
N LEU A 133 -14.62 19.81 -30.81
CA LEU A 133 -13.82 19.26 -29.71
C LEU A 133 -12.56 20.09 -29.53
N MET A 134 -12.45 20.76 -28.39
CA MET A 134 -11.24 21.46 -27.99
C MET A 134 -10.27 20.44 -27.39
N THR A 135 -9.04 20.39 -27.90
CA THR A 135 -8.02 19.42 -27.47
C THR A 135 -6.63 20.03 -27.37
N ASP A 136 -5.71 19.32 -26.73
CA ASP A 136 -4.35 19.81 -26.52
C ASP A 136 -3.53 19.68 -27.82
N GLY A 137 -3.13 20.81 -28.39
CA GLY A 137 -2.32 20.91 -29.61
C GLY A 137 -0.81 20.79 -29.38
N ALA A 138 -0.34 20.58 -28.14
CA ALA A 138 1.08 20.51 -27.85
C ALA A 138 1.75 19.25 -28.48
N PRO A 139 3.00 19.36 -28.94
CA PRO A 139 3.69 18.30 -29.68
C PRO A 139 4.35 17.23 -28.79
N TYR A 140 4.15 17.26 -27.47
CA TYR A 140 4.78 16.33 -26.53
C TYR A 140 3.98 15.02 -26.41
N SER A 141 4.64 13.96 -25.91
CA SER A 141 4.08 12.61 -25.83
C SER A 141 2.83 12.49 -24.94
N ASP A 142 2.79 13.20 -23.82
CA ASP A 142 1.66 13.17 -22.90
C ASP A 142 0.41 13.88 -23.48
N PRO A 143 0.52 15.10 -24.04
CA PRO A 143 -0.52 15.69 -24.90
C PRO A 143 -0.98 14.79 -26.05
N ALA A 144 -0.06 14.12 -26.75
CA ALA A 144 -0.41 13.20 -27.84
C ALA A 144 -1.25 12.00 -27.35
N GLU A 145 -0.81 11.31 -26.29
CA GLU A 145 -1.60 10.24 -25.66
C GLU A 145 -2.94 10.77 -25.12
N SER A 146 -2.97 11.99 -24.58
CA SER A 146 -4.21 12.63 -24.13
C SER A 146 -5.22 12.83 -25.28
N ARG A 147 -4.75 13.26 -26.47
CA ARG A 147 -5.60 13.36 -27.67
C ARG A 147 -6.16 12.01 -28.09
N LEU A 148 -5.34 10.95 -28.07
CA LEU A 148 -5.77 9.59 -28.39
C LEU A 148 -6.87 9.11 -27.43
N ARG A 149 -6.69 9.35 -26.13
CA ARG A 149 -7.66 8.99 -25.10
C ARG A 149 -8.97 9.78 -25.26
N GLN A 150 -8.89 11.08 -25.53
CA GLN A 150 -10.07 11.92 -25.80
C GLN A 150 -10.82 11.44 -27.04
N ARG A 151 -10.13 11.14 -28.15
CA ARG A 151 -10.73 10.54 -29.35
C ARG A 151 -11.47 9.27 -29.02
N TYR A 152 -10.83 8.32 -28.35
CA TYR A 152 -11.50 7.08 -27.94
C TYR A 152 -12.77 7.33 -27.10
N ALA A 153 -12.75 8.24 -26.14
CA ALA A 153 -13.91 8.57 -25.31
C ALA A 153 -15.08 9.13 -26.12
N VAL A 154 -14.81 10.05 -27.04
CA VAL A 154 -15.84 10.67 -27.88
C VAL A 154 -16.43 9.64 -28.84
N LEU A 155 -15.58 8.80 -29.46
CA LEU A 155 -16.03 7.70 -30.32
C LEU A 155 -16.92 6.72 -29.58
N ALA A 156 -16.55 6.35 -28.35
CA ALA A 156 -17.33 5.50 -27.47
C ALA A 156 -18.69 6.15 -27.12
N GLY A 157 -18.72 7.47 -26.86
CA GLY A 157 -19.94 8.23 -26.60
C GLY A 157 -20.88 8.32 -27.82
N LEU A 158 -20.31 8.47 -29.02
CA LEU A 158 -21.03 8.44 -30.29
C LEU A 158 -21.66 7.07 -30.54
N GLU A 159 -20.91 5.99 -30.35
CA GLU A 159 -21.40 4.62 -30.47
C GLU A 159 -22.54 4.37 -29.48
N ARG A 160 -22.37 4.80 -28.22
CA ARG A 160 -23.41 4.69 -27.18
C ARG A 160 -24.68 5.44 -27.57
N SER A 161 -24.54 6.58 -28.24
CA SER A 161 -25.61 7.43 -28.76
C SER A 161 -26.28 6.90 -30.04
N GLY A 162 -25.83 5.75 -30.55
CA GLY A 162 -26.40 5.08 -31.72
C GLY A 162 -25.78 5.51 -33.05
N PHE A 163 -24.72 6.31 -33.04
CA PHE A 163 -24.03 6.76 -34.24
C PHE A 163 -22.94 5.77 -34.67
N LYS A 164 -22.74 5.64 -35.98
CA LYS A 164 -21.69 4.82 -36.60
C LYS A 164 -20.84 5.67 -37.54
N PRO A 165 -19.53 5.42 -37.65
CA PRO A 165 -18.67 6.16 -38.58
C PRO A 165 -19.05 5.83 -40.02
N ILE A 166 -19.12 6.85 -40.89
CA ILE A 166 -19.30 6.65 -42.33
C ILE A 166 -18.02 6.08 -42.97
N ASP A 167 -16.86 6.54 -42.51
CA ASP A 167 -15.55 6.06 -42.96
C ASP A 167 -14.71 5.73 -41.73
N GLY A 168 -14.34 4.45 -41.58
CA GLY A 168 -13.53 3.96 -40.45
C GLY A 168 -12.04 3.86 -40.77
N GLU A 169 -11.64 4.13 -42.02
CA GLU A 169 -10.26 3.96 -42.50
C GLU A 169 -9.62 5.28 -42.93
N HIS A 170 -10.40 6.35 -43.03
CA HIS A 170 -9.90 7.65 -43.43
C HIS A 170 -10.45 8.79 -42.57
N ILE A 171 -9.61 9.81 -42.38
CA ILE A 171 -9.99 11.10 -41.83
C ILE A 171 -9.96 12.15 -42.94
N ARG A 172 -10.85 13.15 -42.87
CA ARG A 172 -10.83 14.30 -43.78
C ARG A 172 -10.29 15.51 -43.03
N PHE A 173 -9.88 16.54 -43.75
CA PHE A 173 -9.56 17.84 -43.14
C PHE A 173 -9.91 18.97 -44.09
N PHE A 174 -10.13 20.15 -43.53
CA PHE A 174 -10.30 21.38 -44.30
C PHE A 174 -9.49 22.53 -43.72
N GLU A 175 -9.29 23.55 -44.54
CA GLU A 175 -8.76 24.87 -44.16
C GLU A 175 -9.90 25.89 -44.21
N TRP A 176 -9.94 26.81 -43.25
CA TRP A 176 -11.05 27.76 -43.08
C TRP A 176 -11.23 28.70 -44.27
N PHE A 177 -10.12 29.11 -44.89
CA PHE A 177 -10.08 30.05 -46.02
C PHE A 177 -9.25 29.48 -47.16
N ASP A 178 -9.59 29.82 -48.41
CA ASP A 178 -8.75 29.46 -49.55
C ASP A 178 -7.69 30.55 -49.78
N HIS A 179 -6.44 30.26 -49.39
CA HIS A 179 -5.31 31.19 -49.52
C HIS A 179 -4.99 31.58 -50.98
N ASN A 180 -5.53 30.87 -51.98
CA ASN A 180 -5.35 31.17 -53.39
C ASN A 180 -6.48 32.01 -54.00
N SER A 181 -7.53 32.34 -53.23
CA SER A 181 -8.65 33.15 -53.70
C SER A 181 -8.54 34.61 -53.22
N SER A 182 -8.66 35.56 -54.16
CA SER A 182 -8.60 37.01 -53.87
C SER A 182 -9.92 37.59 -53.32
N GLU A 183 -10.99 36.79 -53.24
CA GLU A 183 -12.30 37.22 -52.72
C GLU A 183 -12.42 37.10 -51.19
N ASP A 184 -11.76 36.11 -50.57
CA ASP A 184 -11.81 35.84 -49.12
C ASP A 184 -11.04 36.89 -48.27
N THR A 185 -10.21 37.73 -48.89
CA THR A 185 -9.45 38.79 -48.19
C THR A 185 -10.33 39.97 -47.75
N SER A 186 -11.58 40.05 -48.23
CA SER A 186 -12.52 41.12 -47.88
C SER A 186 -13.46 40.77 -46.71
N THR A 187 -13.63 39.47 -46.42
CA THR A 187 -14.43 38.94 -45.30
C THR A 187 -13.66 38.98 -43.98
N SER A 188 -12.33 38.86 -44.00
CA SER A 188 -11.48 38.98 -42.80
C SER A 188 -11.63 40.32 -42.07
N GLY A 189 -11.96 41.41 -42.79
CA GLY A 189 -12.20 42.75 -42.22
C GLY A 189 -13.57 42.96 -41.56
N ARG A 190 -14.47 41.96 -41.57
CA ARG A 190 -15.85 42.08 -41.05
C ARG A 190 -16.04 41.53 -39.63
N TYR A 191 -15.02 40.89 -39.07
CA TYR A 191 -15.11 40.21 -37.79
C TYR A 191 -14.62 41.11 -36.65
N ARG A 192 -15.38 41.14 -35.55
CA ARG A 192 -15.17 42.07 -34.43
C ARG A 192 -13.81 41.80 -33.77
N ALA A 193 -13.09 42.87 -33.47
CA ALA A 193 -11.91 42.83 -32.62
C ALA A 193 -12.27 42.24 -31.25
N CYS A 194 -11.38 41.42 -30.70
CA CYS A 194 -11.53 40.92 -29.34
C CYS A 194 -11.70 42.09 -28.34
N PRO A 195 -12.77 42.10 -27.52
CA PRO A 195 -13.04 43.22 -26.62
C PRO A 195 -11.91 43.46 -25.61
N GLY A 196 -11.26 44.63 -25.67
CA GLY A 196 -10.30 45.07 -24.65
C GLY A 196 -8.82 44.77 -24.93
N MET A 197 -8.49 44.10 -26.04
CA MET A 197 -7.11 43.84 -26.46
C MET A 197 -6.72 44.68 -27.69
N SER A 198 -5.71 45.53 -27.54
CA SER A 198 -5.10 46.33 -28.62
C SER A 198 -3.61 45.98 -28.69
N GLY A 199 -3.31 44.82 -29.27
CA GLY A 199 -1.94 44.35 -29.53
C GLY A 199 -1.63 44.29 -31.03
N PRO A 200 -0.35 44.41 -31.44
CA PRO A 200 0.04 44.49 -32.85
C PRO A 200 -0.10 43.18 -33.65
N ASP A 201 -0.21 42.01 -33.00
CA ASP A 201 -0.51 40.72 -33.64
C ASP A 201 -1.52 39.93 -32.79
N PRO A 202 -2.76 39.69 -33.26
CA PRO A 202 -3.75 38.92 -32.51
C PRO A 202 -3.48 37.41 -32.63
N THR A 203 -2.75 36.83 -31.69
CA THR A 203 -2.53 35.36 -31.55
C THR A 203 -3.85 34.57 -31.46
N TRP A 204 -4.97 35.20 -31.10
CA TRP A 204 -6.31 34.58 -31.09
C TRP A 204 -6.89 34.31 -32.49
N LEU A 205 -6.22 34.73 -33.58
CA LEU A 205 -6.57 34.41 -34.96
C LEU A 205 -5.75 33.26 -35.55
N ASP A 206 -4.86 32.63 -34.79
CA ASP A 206 -4.01 31.53 -35.27
C ASP A 206 -4.82 30.35 -35.81
N TRP A 207 -6.02 30.12 -35.28
CA TRP A 207 -6.96 29.12 -35.78
C TRP A 207 -7.37 29.31 -37.25
N GLN A 208 -7.28 30.52 -37.82
CA GLN A 208 -7.65 30.75 -39.22
C GLN A 208 -6.73 30.01 -40.20
N ALA A 209 -5.45 29.86 -39.82
CA ALA A 209 -4.46 29.09 -40.57
C ALA A 209 -4.41 27.61 -40.12
N ALA A 210 -5.18 27.25 -39.08
CA ALA A 210 -5.20 25.89 -38.57
C ALA A 210 -5.95 24.95 -39.51
N ARG A 211 -5.38 23.75 -39.65
CA ARG A 211 -6.01 22.64 -40.37
C ARG A 211 -6.92 21.92 -39.39
N VAL A 212 -8.18 21.71 -39.80
CA VAL A 212 -9.19 21.08 -38.94
C VAL A 212 -9.45 19.66 -39.44
N PRO A 213 -8.98 18.62 -38.71
CA PRO A 213 -9.41 17.25 -38.96
C PRO A 213 -10.89 17.08 -38.64
N VAL A 214 -11.59 16.31 -39.49
CA VAL A 214 -13.03 16.10 -39.40
C VAL A 214 -13.42 14.65 -39.61
N GLU A 215 -14.41 14.21 -38.84
CA GLU A 215 -14.96 12.86 -38.87
C GLU A 215 -16.49 12.90 -38.94
N TRP A 216 -17.09 11.91 -39.63
CA TRP A 216 -18.52 11.91 -39.93
C TRP A 216 -19.20 10.65 -39.42
N TYR A 217 -20.35 10.84 -38.77
CA TYR A 217 -21.14 9.77 -38.19
C TYR A 217 -22.60 9.90 -38.58
N GLU A 218 -23.27 8.76 -38.71
CA GLU A 218 -24.70 8.67 -39.02
C GLU A 218 -25.42 7.76 -38.03
N SER A 219 -26.67 8.11 -37.71
CA SER A 219 -27.58 7.27 -36.91
C SER A 219 -28.56 6.53 -37.83
N SER A 220 -28.75 5.24 -37.59
CA SER A 220 -29.74 4.43 -38.30
C SER A 220 -31.07 4.44 -37.53
N GLY A 221 -32.17 4.89 -38.15
CA GLY A 221 -33.51 4.87 -37.54
C GLY A 221 -34.53 5.82 -38.20
N PRO A 222 -35.77 5.89 -37.67
CA PRO A 222 -36.79 6.84 -38.14
C PRO A 222 -36.41 8.31 -37.91
N ASP A 223 -35.55 8.59 -36.91
CA ASP A 223 -34.95 9.91 -36.63
C ASP A 223 -33.48 9.95 -37.07
N ALA A 224 -33.22 9.63 -38.35
CA ALA A 224 -31.87 9.66 -38.91
C ALA A 224 -31.26 11.06 -38.76
N SER A 225 -30.09 11.14 -38.15
CA SER A 225 -29.33 12.37 -37.90
C SER A 225 -27.85 12.11 -38.14
N GLN A 226 -27.13 13.16 -38.50
CA GLN A 226 -25.70 13.12 -38.77
C GLN A 226 -24.94 13.94 -37.74
N VAL A 227 -23.76 13.47 -37.35
CA VAL A 227 -22.84 14.19 -36.47
C VAL A 227 -21.52 14.44 -37.19
N LEU A 228 -21.11 15.71 -37.23
CA LEU A 228 -19.82 16.15 -37.71
C LEU A 228 -18.91 16.47 -36.52
N VAL A 229 -17.83 15.73 -36.36
CA VAL A 229 -16.84 15.98 -35.31
C VAL A 229 -15.71 16.85 -35.88
N LEU A 230 -15.44 17.99 -35.23
CA LEU A 230 -14.36 18.91 -35.58
C LEU A 230 -13.28 18.89 -34.49
N TRP A 231 -12.04 18.60 -34.86
CA TRP A 231 -10.90 18.61 -33.92
C TRP A 231 -10.21 19.98 -33.93
N ILE A 232 -10.25 20.71 -32.81
CA ILE A 232 -9.72 22.07 -32.69
C ILE A 232 -8.66 22.10 -31.60
N LYS A 233 -7.48 22.67 -31.89
CA LYS A 233 -6.45 22.88 -30.88
C LYS A 233 -6.84 24.05 -29.98
N ASP A 234 -6.82 23.83 -28.68
CA ASP A 234 -7.17 24.82 -27.66
C ASP A 234 -6.25 26.04 -27.72
N GLN A 235 -4.96 25.82 -28.03
CA GLN A 235 -3.94 26.88 -28.11
C GLN A 235 -4.15 27.82 -29.30
N ASP A 236 -4.72 27.35 -30.40
CA ASP A 236 -4.92 28.14 -31.62
C ASP A 236 -6.03 29.20 -31.43
N LEU A 237 -6.81 29.11 -30.35
CA LEU A 237 -7.89 30.06 -30.02
C LEU A 237 -7.38 31.30 -29.28
N GLY A 238 -6.13 31.27 -28.78
CA GLY A 238 -5.48 32.37 -28.07
C GLY A 238 -6.27 32.91 -26.87
N ASP A 239 -6.18 34.22 -26.66
CA ASP A 239 -6.78 34.89 -25.50
C ASP A 239 -8.29 35.17 -25.61
N CYS A 240 -8.88 34.94 -26.79
CA CYS A 240 -10.28 35.28 -27.10
C CYS A 240 -11.07 34.09 -27.65
N PRO A 241 -11.17 32.99 -26.89
CA PRO A 241 -11.78 31.75 -27.34
C PRO A 241 -13.27 31.86 -27.68
N LEU A 242 -14.04 32.72 -27.02
CA LEU A 242 -15.48 32.86 -27.30
C LEU A 242 -15.73 33.51 -28.66
N ALA A 243 -15.02 34.60 -28.96
CA ALA A 243 -15.07 35.26 -30.26
C ALA A 243 -14.68 34.31 -31.39
N SER A 244 -13.61 33.54 -31.19
CA SER A 244 -13.13 32.53 -32.15
C SER A 244 -14.19 31.46 -32.42
N LEU A 245 -14.79 30.88 -31.38
CA LEU A 245 -15.83 29.85 -31.53
C LEU A 245 -17.10 30.40 -32.19
N GLU A 246 -17.52 31.62 -31.86
CA GLU A 246 -18.66 32.27 -32.50
C GLU A 246 -18.41 32.59 -33.98
N MET A 247 -17.19 33.00 -34.31
CA MET A 247 -16.78 33.22 -35.69
C MET A 247 -16.77 31.92 -36.49
N MET A 248 -16.21 30.84 -35.94
CA MET A 248 -16.26 29.50 -36.52
C MET A 248 -17.71 29.02 -36.75
N ARG A 249 -18.58 29.18 -35.74
CA ARG A 249 -20.02 28.86 -35.83
C ARG A 249 -20.69 29.63 -36.96
N GLY A 250 -20.43 30.94 -37.07
CA GLY A 250 -20.98 31.78 -38.12
C GLY A 250 -20.53 31.37 -39.53
N ILE A 251 -19.23 31.10 -39.72
CA ILE A 251 -18.67 30.67 -41.01
C ILE A 251 -19.26 29.32 -41.44
N LEU A 252 -19.31 28.35 -40.53
CA LEU A 252 -19.89 27.02 -40.81
C LEU A 252 -21.38 27.12 -41.10
N SER A 253 -22.14 27.85 -40.28
CA SER A 253 -23.58 28.01 -40.47
C SER A 253 -23.88 28.60 -41.84
N HIS A 254 -23.13 29.63 -42.25
CA HIS A 254 -23.29 30.24 -43.57
C HIS A 254 -22.96 29.23 -44.70
N ALA A 255 -21.86 28.48 -44.59
CA ALA A 255 -21.45 27.51 -45.62
C ALA A 255 -22.51 26.41 -45.85
N PHE A 256 -23.14 25.92 -44.78
CA PHE A 256 -24.22 24.93 -44.86
C PHE A 256 -25.59 25.53 -45.26
N GLU A 257 -25.88 26.78 -44.86
CA GLU A 257 -27.11 27.49 -45.22
C GLU A 257 -27.22 27.72 -46.74
N VAL A 258 -26.10 27.99 -47.43
CA VAL A 258 -26.07 28.06 -48.91
C VAL A 258 -26.62 26.78 -49.54
N HIS A 259 -26.50 25.65 -48.85
CA HIS A 259 -26.97 24.33 -49.29
C HIS A 259 -28.31 23.92 -48.64
N LYS A 260 -29.03 24.87 -48.02
CA LYS A 260 -30.32 24.66 -47.33
C LYS A 260 -30.27 23.61 -46.21
N ARG A 261 -29.14 23.45 -45.54
CA ARG A 261 -28.99 22.55 -44.38
C ARG A 261 -28.87 23.38 -43.10
N MET A 262 -29.70 23.06 -42.10
CA MET A 262 -29.54 23.64 -40.76
C MET A 262 -28.56 22.81 -39.95
N ILE A 263 -27.70 23.49 -39.20
CA ILE A 263 -26.72 22.87 -38.31
C ILE A 263 -26.96 23.30 -36.87
N THR A 264 -26.75 22.37 -35.93
CA THR A 264 -26.62 22.69 -34.50
C THR A 264 -25.15 22.65 -34.14
N PHE A 265 -24.60 23.70 -33.53
CA PHE A 265 -23.17 23.77 -33.18
C PHE A 265 -23.01 23.68 -31.67
N GLN A 266 -22.35 22.62 -31.21
CA GLN A 266 -22.07 22.33 -29.80
C GLN A 266 -20.56 22.17 -29.59
N VAL A 267 -20.08 22.56 -28.42
CA VAL A 267 -18.64 22.52 -28.08
C VAL A 267 -18.41 21.59 -26.90
N ILE A 268 -17.41 20.71 -27.00
CA ILE A 268 -16.84 19.99 -25.86
C ILE A 268 -15.48 20.61 -25.55
N GLY A 269 -15.38 21.30 -24.42
CA GLY A 269 -14.24 22.10 -24.02
C GLY A 269 -14.62 23.10 -22.92
N PRO A 270 -13.68 23.95 -22.47
CA PRO A 270 -12.31 24.08 -22.94
C PRO A 270 -11.37 22.94 -22.47
N ARG A 271 -10.18 22.83 -23.08
CA ARG A 271 -9.20 21.78 -22.71
C ARG A 271 -8.53 22.05 -21.36
N SER A 272 -8.38 23.32 -20.98
CA SER A 272 -7.71 23.72 -19.74
C SER A 272 -8.54 24.73 -18.93
N SER A 273 -8.33 24.75 -17.61
CA SER A 273 -8.89 25.81 -16.74
C SER A 273 -8.35 27.21 -17.07
N GLY A 274 -7.18 27.31 -17.71
CA GLY A 274 -6.65 28.58 -18.20
C GLY A 274 -7.51 29.17 -19.32
N THR A 275 -7.91 28.34 -20.28
CA THR A 275 -8.81 28.74 -21.38
C THR A 275 -10.20 29.07 -20.87
N LEU A 276 -10.71 28.37 -19.83
CA LEU A 276 -11.96 28.77 -19.17
C LEU A 276 -11.83 30.17 -18.54
N ALA A 277 -10.71 30.47 -17.88
CA ALA A 277 -10.46 31.81 -17.34
C ALA A 277 -10.39 32.88 -18.43
N ALA A 278 -9.80 32.56 -19.59
CA ALA A 278 -9.84 33.43 -20.77
C ALA A 278 -11.29 33.67 -21.24
N MET A 279 -12.12 32.62 -21.40
CA MET A 279 -13.54 32.73 -21.77
C MET A 279 -14.32 33.63 -20.79
N VAL A 280 -14.14 33.44 -19.48
CA VAL A 280 -14.82 34.25 -18.45
C VAL A 280 -14.36 35.71 -18.51
N SER A 281 -13.06 35.95 -18.67
CA SER A 281 -12.52 37.31 -18.80
C SER A 281 -13.08 38.02 -20.02
N GLU A 282 -13.18 37.32 -21.16
CA GLU A 282 -13.74 37.81 -22.41
C GLU A 282 -15.24 38.15 -22.24
N ALA A 283 -16.02 37.29 -21.58
CA ALA A 283 -17.44 37.51 -21.30
C ALA A 283 -17.68 38.75 -20.42
N ILE A 284 -16.83 38.97 -19.40
CA ILE A 284 -16.90 40.18 -18.55
C ILE A 284 -16.68 41.45 -19.40
N HIS A 285 -15.71 41.42 -20.31
CA HIS A 285 -15.46 42.55 -21.22
C HIS A 285 -16.61 42.79 -22.19
N TYR A 286 -17.27 41.74 -22.69
CA TYR A 286 -18.48 41.87 -23.52
C TYR A 286 -19.61 42.60 -22.80
N LYS A 287 -19.86 42.26 -21.53
CA LYS A 287 -20.89 42.93 -20.71
C LYS A 287 -20.58 44.42 -20.52
N ALA A 288 -19.33 44.75 -20.18
CA ALA A 288 -18.89 46.13 -19.99
C ALA A 288 -19.01 47.00 -21.26
N ASN A 289 -18.88 46.39 -22.46
CA ASN A 289 -19.06 47.09 -23.73
C ASN A 289 -20.53 47.17 -24.16
N ARG A 290 -21.37 46.16 -23.89
CA ARG A 290 -22.83 46.23 -24.13
C ARG A 290 -23.51 47.33 -23.32
N GLU A 291 -23.08 47.56 -22.08
CA GLU A 291 -23.61 48.65 -21.25
C GLU A 291 -23.27 50.05 -21.80
N LYS A 292 -22.27 50.16 -22.69
CA LYS A 292 -21.87 51.41 -23.36
C LYS A 292 -22.55 51.61 -24.72
N GLU A 293 -23.09 50.56 -25.35
CA GLU A 293 -23.80 50.63 -26.64
C GLU A 293 -25.32 50.73 -26.45
N VAL A 294 -25.92 51.87 -26.82
CA VAL A 294 -27.33 52.23 -26.58
C VAL A 294 -28.34 51.49 -27.49
N GLN A 295 -27.96 50.41 -28.19
CA GLN A 295 -28.92 49.64 -29.02
C GLN A 295 -28.82 48.12 -28.82
N PRO A 296 -29.90 47.45 -28.38
CA PRO A 296 -29.92 46.00 -28.20
C PRO A 296 -30.24 45.32 -29.53
N SER A 297 -29.29 45.26 -30.46
CA SER A 297 -29.48 44.54 -31.72
C SER A 297 -28.85 43.14 -31.68
N ARG A 298 -29.61 42.18 -31.11
CA ARG A 298 -29.74 40.75 -31.44
C ARG A 298 -30.09 39.93 -30.19
N ALA A 299 -31.38 39.69 -29.99
CA ALA A 299 -31.91 38.74 -28.99
C ALA A 299 -32.52 37.51 -29.68
N THR A 300 -31.86 36.97 -30.72
CA THR A 300 -32.43 35.89 -31.56
C THR A 300 -31.42 34.83 -32.04
N ALA A 301 -30.24 34.72 -31.41
CA ALA A 301 -29.35 33.57 -31.63
C ALA A 301 -29.56 32.57 -30.48
N THR A 302 -29.71 31.28 -30.80
CA THR A 302 -29.63 30.22 -29.79
C THR A 302 -28.28 30.31 -29.08
N PRO A 303 -28.25 30.16 -27.75
CA PRO A 303 -27.02 30.24 -26.99
C PRO A 303 -26.04 29.14 -27.44
N LEU A 304 -24.75 29.45 -27.41
CA LEU A 304 -23.71 28.47 -27.70
C LEU A 304 -23.62 27.47 -26.55
N GLU A 305 -23.89 26.20 -26.81
CA GLU A 305 -23.80 25.13 -25.83
C GLU A 305 -22.36 24.64 -25.70
N VAL A 306 -21.82 24.70 -24.47
CA VAL A 306 -20.46 24.30 -24.14
C VAL A 306 -20.49 23.33 -22.97
N TYR A 307 -19.99 22.11 -23.19
CA TYR A 307 -19.85 21.07 -22.16
C TYR A 307 -18.37 20.92 -21.79
N SER A 308 -18.01 21.14 -20.53
CA SER A 308 -16.62 21.09 -20.08
C SER A 308 -16.29 19.84 -19.26
N PRO A 309 -15.55 18.87 -19.82
CA PRO A 309 -15.08 17.69 -19.09
C PRO A 309 -13.68 17.84 -18.48
N TRP A 310 -12.97 18.96 -18.72
CA TRP A 310 -11.55 19.11 -18.32
C TRP A 310 -11.27 20.23 -17.33
N SER A 311 -12.09 21.29 -17.32
CA SER A 311 -11.84 22.41 -16.41
C SER A 311 -12.34 22.08 -15.01
N THR A 312 -11.42 21.87 -14.06
CA THR A 312 -11.75 21.53 -12.66
C THR A 312 -11.51 22.68 -11.68
N ALA A 313 -10.79 23.73 -12.10
CA ALA A 313 -10.56 24.89 -11.24
C ALA A 313 -11.89 25.51 -10.74
N PRO A 314 -11.98 25.86 -9.45
CA PRO A 314 -13.14 26.54 -8.87
C PRO A 314 -13.20 28.00 -9.28
N GLU A 315 -14.40 28.56 -9.20
CA GLU A 315 -14.77 29.90 -9.67
C GLU A 315 -13.89 30.99 -9.04
N LYS A 316 -13.58 30.87 -7.75
CA LYS A 316 -12.74 31.83 -7.02
C LYS A 316 -11.32 31.99 -7.58
N LEU A 317 -10.78 30.95 -8.23
CA LEU A 317 -9.44 30.98 -8.86
C LEU A 317 -9.51 31.42 -10.33
N ILE A 318 -10.67 31.28 -10.95
CA ILE A 318 -10.94 31.73 -12.32
C ILE A 318 -11.11 33.26 -12.34
N TYR A 319 -11.74 33.83 -11.31
CA TYR A 319 -11.84 35.28 -11.15
C TYR A 319 -10.50 35.88 -10.71
N SER A 320 -9.86 36.64 -11.59
CA SER A 320 -8.66 37.44 -11.24
C SER A 320 -8.98 38.42 -10.10
N GLU A 321 -8.07 38.56 -9.13
CA GLU A 321 -8.14 39.53 -8.01
C GLU A 321 -8.41 40.98 -8.47
N LYS A 322 -8.11 41.32 -9.73
CA LYS A 322 -8.36 42.65 -10.30
C LYS A 322 -9.85 42.97 -10.53
N ASN A 323 -10.73 41.99 -10.47
CA ASN A 323 -12.18 42.14 -10.72
C ASN A 323 -13.00 41.89 -9.46
N SER A 324 -12.86 42.75 -8.44
CA SER A 324 -13.58 42.67 -7.16
C SER A 324 -15.12 42.73 -7.27
N VAL A 325 -15.65 43.10 -8.43
CA VAL A 325 -17.11 43.14 -8.72
C VAL A 325 -17.66 41.73 -9.03
N ALA A 326 -16.83 40.80 -9.50
CA ALA A 326 -17.24 39.46 -9.93
C ALA A 326 -17.35 38.43 -8.78
N GLY A 327 -16.76 38.70 -7.61
CA GLY A 327 -16.75 37.76 -6.46
C GLY A 327 -18.12 37.41 -5.86
N LYS A 328 -19.23 37.93 -6.40
CA LYS A 328 -20.61 37.61 -6.02
C LYS A 328 -21.49 37.13 -7.18
N ALA A 329 -21.01 37.17 -8.43
CA ALA A 329 -21.80 36.79 -9.59
C ALA A 329 -21.57 35.31 -9.95
N ASP A 330 -22.64 34.59 -10.23
CA ASP A 330 -22.61 33.21 -10.69
C ASP A 330 -21.94 33.13 -12.08
N MET A 331 -20.97 32.22 -12.26
CA MET A 331 -20.26 32.04 -13.53
C MET A 331 -21.24 31.74 -14.66
N ALA A 332 -22.25 30.92 -14.38
CA ALA A 332 -23.31 30.59 -15.34
C ALA A 332 -24.07 31.84 -15.80
N GLY A 333 -24.28 32.81 -14.90
CA GLY A 333 -24.89 34.10 -15.23
C GLY A 333 -23.98 34.97 -16.11
N ILE A 334 -22.68 35.05 -15.81
CA ILE A 334 -21.72 35.83 -16.61
C ILE A 334 -21.61 35.28 -18.04
N LEU A 335 -21.49 33.96 -18.18
CA LEU A 335 -21.43 33.30 -19.49
C LEU A 335 -22.79 33.38 -20.21
N GLY A 336 -23.90 33.26 -19.49
CA GLY A 336 -25.25 33.45 -20.01
C GLY A 336 -25.48 34.84 -20.60
N ASP A 337 -25.01 35.90 -19.93
CA ASP A 337 -25.07 37.29 -20.42
C ASP A 337 -24.31 37.48 -21.75
N ALA A 338 -23.26 36.69 -21.97
CA ALA A 338 -22.47 36.64 -23.20
C ALA A 338 -23.08 35.72 -24.28
N GLY A 339 -24.22 35.07 -24.01
CA GLY A 339 -24.91 34.19 -24.96
C GLY A 339 -24.44 32.73 -24.94
N LEU A 340 -23.83 32.27 -23.84
CA LEU A 340 -23.37 30.89 -23.68
C LEU A 340 -24.21 30.11 -22.67
N SER A 341 -24.50 28.86 -23.01
CA SER A 341 -24.98 27.84 -22.07
C SER A 341 -23.80 26.94 -21.70
N PHE A 342 -23.21 27.18 -20.53
CA PHE A 342 -22.06 26.43 -20.04
C PHE A 342 -22.49 25.38 -19.02
N GLU A 343 -22.23 24.11 -19.32
CA GLU A 343 -22.45 22.99 -18.42
C GLU A 343 -21.11 22.32 -18.10
N ARG A 344 -20.81 22.20 -16.80
CA ARG A 344 -19.59 21.52 -16.34
C ARG A 344 -19.89 20.04 -16.17
N ALA A 345 -19.32 19.21 -17.04
CA ALA A 345 -19.48 17.75 -17.00
C ALA A 345 -18.59 17.09 -15.93
N ILE A 346 -17.60 17.83 -15.39
CA ILE A 346 -16.71 17.42 -14.31
C ILE A 346 -16.86 18.38 -13.11
N PRO A 347 -16.88 17.91 -11.84
CA PRO A 347 -16.93 18.80 -10.68
C PRO A 347 -15.64 19.62 -10.48
N THR A 348 -15.67 20.50 -9.49
CA THR A 348 -14.56 21.38 -9.11
C THR A 348 -13.62 20.75 -8.07
N ASP A 349 -12.37 21.23 -8.03
CA ASP A 349 -11.32 20.71 -7.14
C ASP A 349 -11.54 20.98 -5.65
N ASP A 350 -12.42 21.92 -5.27
CA ASP A 350 -12.76 22.19 -3.87
C ASP A 350 -13.49 21.00 -3.21
N GLY A 351 -14.38 20.33 -3.95
CA GLY A 351 -15.06 19.12 -3.52
C GLY A 351 -14.08 17.94 -3.41
N LEU A 352 -13.19 17.84 -4.40
CA LEU A 352 -12.14 16.82 -4.45
C LEU A 352 -11.22 16.89 -3.22
N MET A 353 -10.74 18.10 -2.89
CA MET A 353 -9.84 18.31 -1.75
C MET A 353 -10.52 18.09 -0.40
N ARG A 354 -11.83 18.40 -0.28
CA ARG A 354 -12.59 18.11 0.94
C ARG A 354 -12.65 16.61 1.24
N GLU A 355 -12.95 15.78 0.24
CA GLU A 355 -12.97 14.33 0.41
C GLU A 355 -11.59 13.78 0.76
N LEU A 356 -10.54 14.30 0.11
CA LEU A 356 -9.16 13.93 0.41
C LEU A 356 -8.74 14.28 1.86
N VAL A 357 -9.09 15.47 2.36
CA VAL A 357 -8.81 15.88 3.74
C VAL A 357 -9.57 15.00 4.75
N GLU A 358 -10.83 14.66 4.49
CA GLU A 358 -11.58 13.74 5.34
C GLU A 358 -11.01 12.31 5.30
N GLU A 359 -10.48 11.85 4.17
CA GLU A 359 -9.78 10.56 4.08
C GLU A 359 -8.46 10.57 4.88
N LEU A 360 -7.66 11.62 4.80
CA LEU A 360 -6.44 11.78 5.61
C LEU A 360 -6.74 11.74 7.12
N LYS A 361 -7.84 12.37 7.54
CA LYS A 361 -8.32 12.34 8.92
C LYS A 361 -8.70 10.92 9.38
N ARG A 362 -9.32 10.11 8.52
CA ARG A 362 -9.63 8.69 8.82
C ARG A 362 -8.38 7.83 9.00
N ARG A 363 -7.26 8.25 8.42
CA ARG A 363 -5.94 7.62 8.59
C ARG A 363 -5.12 8.22 9.73
N GLY A 364 -5.74 9.07 10.56
CA GLY A 364 -5.10 9.64 11.75
C GLY A 364 -4.18 10.85 11.47
N VAL A 365 -4.37 11.53 10.34
CA VAL A 365 -3.74 12.84 10.06
C VAL A 365 -4.71 13.94 10.49
N GLU A 366 -4.47 14.53 11.65
CA GLU A 366 -5.30 15.58 12.22
C GLU A 366 -4.81 16.96 11.78
N LEU A 367 -5.34 17.45 10.67
CA LEU A 367 -5.07 18.79 10.19
C LEU A 367 -6.03 19.81 10.79
N GLY A 368 -5.59 21.06 10.83
CA GLY A 368 -6.38 22.20 11.22
C GLY A 368 -6.48 22.40 12.72
N LYS A 369 -6.31 21.40 13.62
CA LYS A 369 -6.37 21.58 15.09
C LYS A 369 -5.18 22.40 15.62
N PRO A 370 -5.32 23.14 16.75
CA PRO A 370 -4.23 23.98 17.25
C PRO A 370 -3.18 23.05 17.83
N CYS A 371 -1.89 23.31 17.55
CA CYS A 371 -0.83 22.44 18.03
C CYS A 371 -0.90 22.32 19.56
N PRO A 372 -1.11 21.12 20.12
CA PRO A 372 -1.12 20.96 21.57
C PRO A 372 0.25 21.39 22.13
N LYS A 373 0.26 22.16 23.22
CA LYS A 373 1.51 22.63 23.84
C LYS A 373 2.46 21.50 24.27
N SER A 374 1.94 20.27 24.42
CA SER A 374 2.68 19.07 24.84
C SER A 374 2.94 18.05 23.72
N SER A 375 2.34 18.19 22.53
CA SER A 375 2.54 17.29 21.39
C SER A 375 2.56 18.08 20.08
N ARG A 376 3.57 17.86 19.23
CA ARG A 376 3.70 18.59 17.96
C ARG A 376 2.59 18.25 16.98
N CYS A 377 2.29 19.21 16.12
CA CYS A 377 1.30 19.08 15.05
C CYS A 377 1.67 18.00 14.04
N ASP A 378 0.63 17.45 13.41
CA ASP A 378 0.78 16.62 12.24
C ASP A 378 1.28 17.47 11.06
N LEU A 379 2.30 16.98 10.36
CA LEU A 379 2.96 17.69 9.28
C LEU A 379 2.64 17.04 7.93
N VAL A 380 2.29 17.86 6.94
CA VAL A 380 1.99 17.42 5.57
C VAL A 380 2.84 18.22 4.58
N ALA A 381 3.41 17.55 3.59
CA ALA A 381 4.06 18.22 2.46
C ALA A 381 3.14 18.19 1.24
N LEU A 382 3.06 19.30 0.50
CA LEU A 382 2.40 19.39 -0.80
C LEU A 382 3.45 19.74 -1.84
N ILE A 383 3.61 18.91 -2.85
CA ILE A 383 4.54 19.09 -3.96
C ILE A 383 3.71 19.33 -5.21
N SER A 384 3.78 20.50 -5.83
CA SER A 384 2.92 20.86 -6.97
C SER A 384 3.64 21.53 -8.13
N GLU A 385 3.10 21.40 -9.34
CA GLU A 385 3.55 22.20 -10.50
C GLU A 385 3.30 23.70 -10.22
N TRP A 386 4.28 24.56 -10.52
CA TRP A 386 4.14 26.03 -10.36
C TRP A 386 3.83 26.77 -11.67
N ASP A 387 4.02 26.15 -12.83
CA ASP A 387 3.89 26.76 -14.15
C ASP A 387 2.45 26.68 -14.67
N THR A 388 1.67 25.67 -14.26
CA THR A 388 0.27 25.49 -14.65
C THR A 388 -0.69 26.16 -13.66
N LEU A 389 -1.80 26.75 -14.15
CA LEU A 389 -2.87 27.27 -13.28
C LEU A 389 -3.44 26.16 -12.38
N TYR A 390 -3.58 24.97 -12.95
CA TYR A 390 -4.03 23.76 -12.25
C TYR A 390 -3.10 23.39 -11.08
N GLY A 391 -1.79 23.26 -11.33
CA GLY A 391 -0.82 22.92 -10.28
C GLY A 391 -0.74 23.96 -9.15
N ARG A 392 -0.91 25.25 -9.47
CA ARG A 392 -0.96 26.32 -8.47
C ARG A 392 -2.26 26.33 -7.65
N ALA A 393 -3.37 25.88 -8.23
CA ALA A 393 -4.67 25.85 -7.59
C ALA A 393 -4.77 24.80 -6.47
N LEU A 394 -4.27 23.58 -6.73
CA LEU A 394 -4.50 22.43 -5.84
C LEU A 394 -3.99 22.63 -4.40
N PRO A 395 -2.79 23.19 -4.13
CA PRO A 395 -2.36 23.46 -2.76
C PRO A 395 -3.24 24.49 -2.03
N ALA A 396 -3.74 25.50 -2.75
CA ALA A 396 -4.64 26.50 -2.18
C ALA A 396 -5.99 25.86 -1.80
N GLU A 397 -6.56 25.03 -2.68
CA GLU A 397 -7.79 24.29 -2.40
C GLU A 397 -7.62 23.31 -1.23
N PHE A 398 -6.48 22.65 -1.12
CA PHE A 398 -6.18 21.79 0.02
C PHE A 398 -6.18 22.57 1.34
N LYS A 399 -5.51 23.74 1.38
CA LYS A 399 -5.51 24.62 2.56
C LYS A 399 -6.92 25.10 2.90
N ASP A 400 -7.74 25.43 1.90
CA ASP A 400 -9.12 25.86 2.11
C ASP A 400 -10.04 24.72 2.61
N ALA A 401 -9.85 23.50 2.14
CA ALA A 401 -10.55 22.32 2.65
C ALA A 401 -10.22 22.05 4.14
N VAL A 402 -8.97 22.27 4.55
CA VAL A 402 -8.56 22.21 5.96
C VAL A 402 -9.16 23.36 6.79
N ARG A 403 -9.31 24.56 6.23
CA ARG A 403 -9.98 25.69 6.90
C ARG A 403 -11.47 25.41 7.11
N ALA A 404 -12.13 24.84 6.11
CA ALA A 404 -13.55 24.53 6.14
C ALA A 404 -13.92 23.52 7.24
N THR A 405 -13.01 22.62 7.61
CA THR A 405 -13.23 21.62 8.66
C THR A 405 -13.19 22.18 10.09
N ARG A 406 -12.70 23.40 10.31
CA ARG A 406 -12.51 23.94 11.68
C ARG A 406 -13.10 25.33 11.95
N GLY A 407 -13.43 26.11 10.92
CA GLY A 407 -13.81 27.51 11.10
C GLY A 407 -12.61 28.36 11.52
N SER A 408 -12.20 29.29 10.65
CA SER A 408 -11.17 30.33 10.87
C SER A 408 -9.92 29.91 11.66
N ALA A 409 -9.19 28.88 11.20
CA ALA A 409 -7.80 28.71 11.62
C ALA A 409 -6.95 29.86 11.03
N ALA A 410 -6.04 30.44 11.82
CA ALA A 410 -5.14 31.51 11.37
C ALA A 410 -4.16 30.96 10.32
N GLU A 411 -3.87 31.73 9.28
CA GLU A 411 -3.02 31.32 8.15
C GLU A 411 -1.61 30.89 8.59
N GLU A 412 -1.04 31.58 9.58
CA GLU A 412 0.25 31.22 10.19
C GLU A 412 0.26 29.83 10.84
N GLU A 413 -0.86 29.35 11.40
CA GLU A 413 -0.93 28.00 11.99
C GLU A 413 -0.98 26.91 10.92
N LEU A 414 -1.62 27.19 9.78
CA LEU A 414 -1.69 26.26 8.64
C LEU A 414 -0.33 26.11 7.96
N ASP A 415 0.44 27.19 7.82
CA ASP A 415 1.78 27.15 7.20
C ASP A 415 2.83 26.41 8.06
N LEU A 416 2.54 26.22 9.36
CA LEU A 416 3.32 25.35 10.24
C LEU A 416 2.98 23.86 10.05
N GLN A 417 1.74 23.52 9.67
CA GLN A 417 1.28 22.14 9.44
C GLN A 417 1.49 21.69 7.99
N ILE A 418 1.40 22.61 7.03
CA ILE A 418 1.39 22.32 5.59
C ILE A 418 2.59 23.01 4.95
N ARG A 419 3.58 22.23 4.53
CA ARG A 419 4.76 22.72 3.82
C ARG A 419 4.57 22.54 2.32
N GLN A 420 4.64 23.63 1.57
CA GLN A 420 4.49 23.61 0.11
C GLN A 420 5.85 23.62 -0.58
N PHE A 421 6.00 22.77 -1.59
CA PHE A 421 7.14 22.67 -2.48
C PHE A 421 6.64 22.69 -3.92
N SER A 422 7.49 23.11 -4.85
CA SER A 422 7.08 23.23 -6.26
C SER A 422 8.13 22.71 -7.22
N TYR A 423 7.66 22.27 -8.40
CA TYR A 423 8.49 21.79 -9.50
C TYR A 423 7.96 22.31 -10.85
N LEU A 424 8.82 22.22 -11.88
CA LEU A 424 8.45 22.48 -13.28
C LEU A 424 7.92 21.20 -13.92
N ARG A 425 6.83 21.30 -14.68
CA ARG A 425 6.35 20.20 -15.53
C ARG A 425 7.42 19.76 -16.53
N GLY A 426 7.50 18.45 -16.81
CA GLY A 426 8.45 17.84 -17.74
C GLY A 426 9.83 17.59 -17.13
N LEU A 427 9.88 16.92 -15.98
CA LEU A 427 11.12 16.70 -15.20
C LEU A 427 12.17 15.85 -15.92
N ASP A 428 11.75 14.99 -16.84
CA ASP A 428 12.66 14.17 -17.64
C ASP A 428 13.37 14.95 -18.75
N GLY A 429 12.87 16.14 -19.12
CA GLY A 429 13.46 16.99 -20.15
C GLY A 429 13.34 16.43 -21.57
N GLU A 430 12.41 15.49 -21.79
CA GLU A 430 12.14 14.89 -23.09
C GLU A 430 11.45 15.89 -24.03
N LEU A 431 12.03 16.07 -25.22
CA LEU A 431 11.48 16.95 -26.26
C LEU A 431 10.94 16.12 -27.44
N PRO A 432 9.97 16.65 -28.21
CA PRO A 432 9.56 16.04 -29.46
C PRO A 432 10.77 15.92 -30.40
N ARG A 433 10.91 14.78 -31.08
CA ARG A 433 12.02 14.59 -32.03
C ARG A 433 11.88 15.54 -33.22
N GLU A 434 12.86 16.44 -33.40
CA GLU A 434 12.93 17.28 -34.61
C GLU A 434 13.22 16.43 -35.85
N LYS A 435 12.45 16.64 -36.92
CA LYS A 435 12.66 16.01 -38.23
C LYS A 435 13.98 16.51 -38.84
N GLY A 436 14.89 15.59 -39.17
CA GLY A 436 16.06 15.86 -40.02
C GLY A 436 17.44 15.61 -39.41
N LYS A 437 17.56 15.18 -38.15
CA LYS A 437 18.82 14.63 -37.63
C LYS A 437 18.77 13.10 -37.61
N GLU A 438 18.98 12.50 -38.78
CA GLU A 438 19.57 11.17 -38.81
C GLU A 438 21.03 11.27 -38.32
N GLU A 439 21.38 10.34 -37.43
CA GLU A 439 22.73 10.00 -36.93
C GLU A 439 23.44 10.92 -35.91
N GLN A 440 23.42 10.52 -34.64
CA GLN A 440 24.56 9.84 -33.98
C GLN A 440 24.12 9.36 -32.59
N GLY A 441 23.50 8.19 -32.56
CA GLY A 441 23.13 7.49 -31.33
C GLY A 441 22.64 6.11 -31.74
N GLY A 442 23.53 5.12 -31.63
CA GLY A 442 23.41 3.84 -32.30
C GLY A 442 22.03 3.19 -32.15
N SER A 443 21.54 2.68 -33.28
CA SER A 443 20.47 1.70 -33.32
C SER A 443 20.82 0.51 -32.43
N SER A 444 20.20 0.41 -31.25
CA SER A 444 20.03 -0.89 -30.62
C SER A 444 18.74 -1.49 -31.15
N GLN A 445 18.87 -2.19 -32.28
CA GLN A 445 17.96 -3.28 -32.64
C GLN A 445 17.78 -4.19 -31.42
N GLY A 446 16.55 -4.68 -31.25
CA GLY A 446 16.20 -5.65 -30.23
C GLY A 446 17.06 -6.91 -30.35
N ASP A 447 18.08 -6.98 -29.53
CA ASP A 447 18.73 -8.20 -29.10
C ASP A 447 18.48 -8.34 -27.60
N ASP A 448 18.13 -9.54 -27.17
CA ASP A 448 18.08 -9.99 -25.78
C ASP A 448 19.45 -9.78 -25.11
N LYS A 449 19.76 -8.54 -24.73
CA LYS A 449 20.99 -8.23 -24.01
C LYS A 449 20.83 -8.68 -22.56
N ALA A 450 21.76 -9.54 -22.15
CA ALA A 450 21.99 -9.91 -20.76
C ALA A 450 21.92 -8.67 -19.84
N PRO A 451 21.39 -8.81 -18.61
CA PRO A 451 21.22 -7.68 -17.71
C PRO A 451 22.54 -6.90 -17.56
N LEU A 452 22.49 -5.59 -17.83
CA LEU A 452 23.60 -4.63 -17.68
C LEU A 452 24.37 -4.88 -16.38
N SER A 453 25.70 -4.91 -16.46
CA SER A 453 26.56 -5.11 -15.29
C SER A 453 26.38 -3.96 -14.28
N LEU A 454 26.58 -4.23 -12.99
CA LEU A 454 26.42 -3.25 -11.90
C LEU A 454 27.21 -1.95 -12.15
N ASN A 455 28.40 -2.03 -12.76
CA ASN A 455 29.21 -0.86 -13.07
C ASN A 455 28.67 -0.03 -14.25
N GLU A 456 28.05 -0.66 -15.25
CA GLU A 456 27.41 0.06 -16.37
C GLU A 456 26.13 0.75 -15.91
N ARG A 457 25.34 0.09 -15.05
CA ARG A 457 24.17 0.71 -14.41
C ARG A 457 24.56 1.93 -13.58
N ARG A 458 25.66 1.84 -12.82
CA ARG A 458 26.19 2.95 -12.02
C ARG A 458 26.65 4.13 -12.90
N LYS A 459 27.36 3.87 -13.99
CA LYS A 459 27.78 4.95 -14.91
C LYS A 459 26.60 5.63 -15.61
N LEU A 460 25.58 4.86 -16.00
CA LEU A 460 24.36 5.40 -16.60
C LEU A 460 23.55 6.23 -15.58
N ALA A 461 23.48 5.77 -14.32
CA ALA A 461 22.88 6.51 -13.21
C ALA A 461 23.60 7.85 -12.95
N GLU A 462 24.92 7.81 -12.86
CA GLU A 462 25.78 8.99 -12.68
C GLU A 462 25.78 9.94 -13.89
N GLN A 463 25.24 9.54 -15.04
CA GLN A 463 25.06 10.38 -16.23
C GLN A 463 23.66 10.99 -16.32
N LEU A 464 22.61 10.23 -16.00
CA LEU A 464 21.22 10.69 -16.04
C LEU A 464 20.86 11.69 -14.93
N GLU A 465 21.60 11.67 -13.82
CA GLU A 465 21.34 12.50 -12.63
C GLU A 465 22.33 13.66 -12.45
N ARG A 466 23.08 14.02 -13.50
CA ARG A 466 23.97 15.21 -13.43
C ARG A 466 23.15 16.49 -13.43
N PRO A 467 23.60 17.55 -12.72
CA PRO A 467 22.99 18.88 -12.77
C PRO A 467 23.35 19.62 -14.07
N GLU A 468 23.34 18.92 -15.20
CA GLU A 468 23.71 19.41 -16.53
C GLU A 468 22.75 18.81 -17.58
N GLY A 469 22.35 19.61 -18.57
CA GLY A 469 21.47 19.15 -19.66
C GLY A 469 20.00 19.53 -19.47
N ARG A 470 19.11 18.80 -20.15
CA ARG A 470 17.67 19.08 -20.17
C ARG A 470 16.90 18.41 -19.02
N SER A 471 17.36 17.23 -18.62
CA SER A 471 16.83 16.49 -17.47
C SER A 471 16.91 17.33 -16.19
N GLN A 472 15.81 17.40 -15.45
CA GLN A 472 15.69 18.08 -14.17
C GLN A 472 15.68 17.08 -12.99
N LEU A 473 16.14 15.84 -13.21
CA LEU A 473 16.09 14.78 -12.19
C LEU A 473 16.97 15.08 -10.96
N ASP A 474 18.00 15.92 -11.09
CA ASP A 474 18.81 16.36 -9.95
C ASP A 474 17.98 17.21 -8.97
N TYR A 475 17.05 18.03 -9.45
CA TYR A 475 16.12 18.78 -8.61
C TYR A 475 15.22 17.86 -7.79
N VAL A 476 14.82 16.70 -8.33
CA VAL A 476 14.05 15.71 -7.58
C VAL A 476 14.86 15.16 -6.40
N ARG A 477 16.15 14.85 -6.61
CA ARG A 477 17.06 14.42 -5.53
C ARG A 477 17.28 15.52 -4.48
N ARG A 478 17.42 16.78 -4.91
CA ARG A 478 17.53 17.92 -3.99
C ARG A 478 16.23 18.15 -3.21
N LEU A 479 15.07 17.97 -3.84
CA LEU A 479 13.78 18.04 -3.17
C LEU A 479 13.67 17.02 -2.04
N VAL A 480 14.14 15.78 -2.27
CA VAL A 480 14.24 14.76 -1.20
C VAL A 480 15.11 15.25 -0.03
N GLN A 481 16.26 15.87 -0.31
CA GLN A 481 17.14 16.41 0.73
C GLN A 481 16.47 17.54 1.52
N VAL A 482 15.83 18.49 0.82
CA VAL A 482 15.09 19.60 1.45
C VAL A 482 13.95 19.07 2.34
N LEU A 483 13.23 18.04 1.90
CA LEU A 483 12.19 17.39 2.71
C LEU A 483 12.78 16.73 3.96
N LYS A 484 13.93 16.05 3.85
CA LYS A 484 14.62 15.47 5.02
C LYS A 484 15.09 16.53 6.01
N GLU A 485 15.57 17.67 5.51
CA GLU A 485 15.97 18.81 6.35
C GLU A 485 14.76 19.41 7.06
N ALA A 486 13.64 19.62 6.36
CA ALA A 486 12.40 20.11 6.93
C ALA A 486 11.83 19.14 8.00
N GLU A 487 11.89 17.83 7.75
CA GLU A 487 11.51 16.81 8.74
C GLU A 487 12.43 16.84 9.97
N ALA A 488 13.75 16.97 9.74
CA ALA A 488 14.74 17.07 10.81
C ALA A 488 14.55 18.34 11.67
N GLU A 489 14.22 19.47 11.06
CA GLU A 489 13.88 20.72 11.75
C GLU A 489 12.60 20.55 12.59
N ALA A 490 11.56 19.95 12.01
CA ALA A 490 10.33 19.63 12.71
C ALA A 490 10.54 18.64 13.88
N GLN A 491 11.55 17.77 13.80
CA GLN A 491 11.89 16.81 14.86
C GLN A 491 12.96 17.32 15.85
N ALA A 492 13.70 18.38 15.53
CA ALA A 492 14.87 18.81 16.31
C ALA A 492 14.59 19.02 17.82
N PRO A 493 13.46 19.62 18.21
CA PRO A 493 13.15 19.89 19.63
C PRO A 493 12.83 18.63 20.45
N CYS A 494 12.69 17.48 19.80
CA CYS A 494 12.46 16.19 20.46
C CYS A 494 13.76 15.52 20.89
N GLY A 495 14.92 16.02 20.43
CA GLY A 495 16.24 15.61 20.90
C GLY A 495 16.50 14.11 20.76
N ILE A 496 16.57 13.40 21.88
CA ILE A 496 16.79 11.93 21.92
C ILE A 496 15.51 11.16 21.61
N TRP A 497 14.35 11.80 21.79
CA TRP A 497 13.01 11.24 21.59
C TRP A 497 12.47 11.55 20.19
N LYS A 498 13.34 11.63 19.17
CA LYS A 498 12.93 11.86 17.78
C LYS A 498 11.87 10.87 17.32
N GLY A 499 11.96 9.61 17.75
CA GLY A 499 10.95 8.59 17.45
C GLY A 499 9.56 8.80 18.09
N MET A 500 9.42 9.75 19.04
CA MET A 500 8.13 10.19 19.59
C MET A 500 7.52 11.37 18.82
N CYS A 501 8.31 12.03 17.97
CA CYS A 501 7.83 13.16 17.18
C CYS A 501 7.60 12.71 15.73
N PRO A 502 6.35 12.73 15.26
CA PRO A 502 6.09 12.38 13.88
C PRO A 502 6.82 13.35 12.98
N GLY A 503 7.50 12.81 11.96
CA GLY A 503 7.94 13.59 10.82
C GLY A 503 6.74 13.93 9.92
N PHE A 504 6.93 13.94 8.61
CA PHE A 504 5.77 14.04 7.72
C PHE A 504 4.83 12.85 7.96
N LYS A 505 3.53 13.10 8.10
CA LYS A 505 2.50 12.05 8.14
C LYS A 505 1.91 11.76 6.78
N ALA A 506 1.80 12.80 5.94
CA ALA A 506 1.37 12.64 4.55
C ALA A 506 2.18 13.54 3.60
N ILE A 507 2.38 13.07 2.37
CA ILE A 507 2.99 13.83 1.28
C ILE A 507 2.07 13.73 0.06
N GLY A 508 1.61 14.89 -0.42
CA GLY A 508 0.82 15.03 -1.64
C GLY A 508 1.72 15.36 -2.83
N VAL A 509 1.65 14.57 -3.89
CA VAL A 509 2.27 14.88 -5.19
C VAL A 509 1.15 15.28 -6.14
N LEU A 510 1.12 16.56 -6.50
CA LEU A 510 0.04 17.20 -7.23
C LEU A 510 0.57 17.70 -8.59
N GLY A 511 -0.21 17.55 -9.64
CA GLY A 511 0.23 17.94 -10.99
C GLY A 511 -0.68 17.38 -12.07
N SER A 512 -0.47 17.82 -13.29
CA SER A 512 -1.17 17.37 -14.48
C SER A 512 -0.43 16.22 -15.19
N ASP A 513 0.92 16.21 -15.20
CA ASP A 513 1.71 15.17 -15.86
C ASP A 513 1.91 13.94 -14.96
N VAL A 514 1.42 12.79 -15.42
CA VAL A 514 1.52 11.53 -14.67
C VAL A 514 2.97 11.02 -14.60
N TYR A 515 3.81 11.29 -15.61
CA TYR A 515 5.20 10.85 -15.61
C TYR A 515 6.02 11.56 -14.53
N ASP A 516 5.78 12.86 -14.32
CA ASP A 516 6.44 13.63 -13.26
C ASP A 516 6.02 13.12 -11.88
N LYS A 517 4.73 12.82 -11.68
CA LYS A 517 4.23 12.19 -10.44
C LYS A 517 4.96 10.88 -10.15
N LEU A 518 5.11 10.00 -11.14
CA LEU A 518 5.79 8.72 -11.01
C LEU A 518 7.27 8.90 -10.64
N LEU A 519 7.98 9.83 -11.27
CA LEU A 519 9.38 10.15 -10.97
C LEU A 519 9.56 10.66 -9.53
N ILE A 520 8.68 11.56 -9.08
CA ILE A 520 8.71 12.08 -7.70
C ILE A 520 8.40 10.97 -6.70
N LEU A 521 7.39 10.13 -6.95
CA LEU A 521 7.04 8.99 -6.09
C LEU A 521 8.17 7.96 -6.01
N GLN A 522 8.84 7.68 -7.13
CA GLN A 522 10.01 6.80 -7.20
C GLN A 522 11.14 7.29 -6.26
N ALA A 523 11.37 8.60 -6.21
CA ALA A 523 12.36 9.21 -5.32
C ALA A 523 11.92 9.21 -3.84
N LEU A 524 10.64 9.50 -3.56
CA LEU A 524 10.17 9.73 -2.19
C LEU A 524 9.82 8.46 -1.42
N LYS A 525 9.21 7.45 -2.04
CA LYS A 525 8.69 6.26 -1.32
C LYS A 525 9.77 5.50 -0.57
N ARG A 526 10.98 5.39 -1.13
CA ARG A 526 12.13 4.76 -0.46
C ARG A 526 12.66 5.58 0.71
N ASN A 527 12.60 6.90 0.60
CA ASN A 527 13.12 7.84 1.59
C ASN A 527 12.16 8.12 2.75
N PHE A 528 10.85 7.98 2.50
CA PHE A 528 9.77 8.24 3.45
C PHE A 528 8.80 7.05 3.50
N PRO A 529 9.26 5.84 3.89
CA PRO A 529 8.43 4.62 3.89
C PRO A 529 7.28 4.66 4.91
N HIS A 530 7.34 5.60 5.84
CA HIS A 530 6.40 5.78 6.94
C HIS A 530 5.24 6.74 6.57
N VAL A 531 5.25 7.33 5.38
CA VAL A 531 4.35 8.42 5.01
C VAL A 531 3.18 7.94 4.15
N ILE A 532 2.00 8.53 4.37
CA ILE A 532 0.84 8.36 3.50
C ILE A 532 1.05 9.23 2.25
N PHE A 533 1.12 8.60 1.09
CA PHE A 533 1.23 9.33 -0.18
C PHE A 533 -0.15 9.52 -0.78
N PHE A 534 -0.39 10.71 -1.33
CA PHE A 534 -1.61 10.98 -2.08
C PHE A 534 -1.36 11.82 -3.35
N THR A 535 -2.28 11.73 -4.31
CA THR A 535 -2.27 12.50 -5.56
C THR A 535 -3.70 12.76 -6.02
N THR A 536 -3.85 13.63 -7.02
CA THR A 536 -5.07 13.80 -7.82
C THR A 536 -4.99 13.04 -9.14
N ASP A 537 -6.15 12.86 -9.76
CA ASP A 537 -6.37 12.29 -11.09
C ASP A 537 -6.01 10.80 -11.19
N LEU A 538 -7.03 9.95 -11.37
CA LEU A 538 -6.82 8.52 -11.53
C LEU A 538 -6.38 8.22 -12.96
N ASP A 539 -5.24 7.54 -13.11
CA ASP A 539 -4.70 7.08 -14.40
C ASP A 539 -4.26 5.62 -14.29
N ALA A 540 -4.51 4.84 -15.33
CA ALA A 540 -4.09 3.45 -15.48
C ALA A 540 -2.57 3.25 -15.38
N ARG A 541 -1.78 4.28 -15.72
CA ARG A 541 -0.32 4.27 -15.56
C ARG A 541 0.09 4.13 -14.08
N LEU A 542 -0.72 4.60 -13.13
CA LEU A 542 -0.41 4.53 -11.70
C LEU A 542 -0.40 3.10 -11.15
N PHE A 543 -1.11 2.15 -11.75
CA PHE A 543 -1.15 0.76 -11.29
C PHE A 543 -0.63 -0.22 -12.35
N HIS A 544 0.17 0.27 -13.29
CA HIS A 544 0.87 -0.60 -14.23
C HIS A 544 1.94 -1.42 -13.46
N PRO A 545 2.12 -2.73 -13.72
CA PRO A 545 3.00 -3.60 -12.91
C PRO A 545 4.43 -3.10 -12.72
N ARG A 546 4.96 -2.32 -13.68
CA ARG A 546 6.30 -1.69 -13.56
C ARG A 546 6.37 -0.54 -12.56
N GLU A 547 5.25 0.11 -12.27
CA GLU A 547 5.14 1.31 -11.45
C GLU A 547 4.61 1.01 -10.03
N VAL A 548 3.88 -0.11 -9.86
CA VAL A 548 3.27 -0.56 -8.59
C VAL A 548 4.26 -0.55 -7.43
N GLN A 549 5.55 -0.83 -7.68
CA GLN A 549 6.58 -0.80 -6.64
C GLN A 549 6.65 0.54 -5.87
N TRP A 550 6.38 1.68 -6.52
CA TRP A 550 6.38 3.01 -5.90
C TRP A 550 4.99 3.66 -5.83
N THR A 551 3.98 3.12 -6.50
CA THR A 551 2.61 3.66 -6.45
C THR A 551 1.68 2.87 -5.53
N ARG A 552 2.05 1.67 -5.07
CA ARG A 552 1.23 0.90 -4.13
C ARG A 552 0.96 1.67 -2.83
N ASN A 553 -0.27 1.56 -2.33
CA ASN A 553 -0.83 2.32 -1.20
C ASN A 553 -0.78 3.85 -1.41
N LEU A 554 -0.89 4.30 -2.66
CA LEU A 554 -1.10 5.71 -3.02
C LEU A 554 -2.60 6.00 -2.98
N VAL A 555 -3.00 7.02 -2.22
CA VAL A 555 -4.38 7.52 -2.19
C VAL A 555 -4.59 8.48 -3.36
N VAL A 556 -5.55 8.20 -4.22
CA VAL A 556 -5.83 8.99 -5.43
C VAL A 556 -7.23 9.57 -5.33
N ALA A 557 -7.32 10.90 -5.26
CA ALA A 557 -8.60 11.59 -5.40
C ALA A 557 -8.86 11.88 -6.90
N SER A 558 -10.00 11.46 -7.41
CA SER A 558 -10.38 11.71 -8.81
C SER A 558 -11.86 12.09 -8.92
N HIS A 559 -12.21 12.93 -9.90
CA HIS A 559 -13.62 13.27 -10.12
C HIS A 559 -14.47 12.12 -10.64
N PHE A 560 -13.84 11.23 -11.41
CA PHE A 560 -14.45 10.01 -11.96
C PHE A 560 -13.54 8.80 -11.69
N GLY A 561 -14.14 7.62 -11.62
CA GLY A 561 -13.42 6.35 -11.77
C GLY A 561 -13.12 6.06 -13.24
N LEU A 562 -12.56 4.88 -13.51
CA LEU A 562 -12.30 4.38 -14.87
C LEU A 562 -13.55 3.85 -15.56
N THR A 563 -14.63 3.68 -14.82
CA THR A 563 -15.91 3.15 -15.27
C THR A 563 -17.06 4.03 -14.76
N LEU A 564 -18.10 4.14 -15.58
CA LEU A 564 -19.42 4.63 -15.21
C LEU A 564 -20.34 3.44 -14.94
N ASN A 565 -21.55 3.76 -14.45
CA ASN A 565 -22.60 2.79 -14.25
C ASN A 565 -22.81 1.92 -15.51
N GLN A 566 -22.98 0.61 -15.33
CA GLN A 566 -23.12 -0.36 -16.42
C GLN A 566 -24.29 0.00 -17.37
N ASP A 567 -25.35 0.63 -16.86
CA ASP A 567 -26.48 1.09 -17.67
C ASP A 567 -26.08 2.23 -18.63
N LEU A 568 -25.09 3.06 -18.27
CA LEU A 568 -24.57 4.15 -19.10
C LEU A 568 -23.47 3.67 -20.05
N GLN A 569 -22.52 2.88 -19.56
CA GLN A 569 -21.33 2.47 -20.31
C GLN A 569 -21.53 1.19 -21.16
N GLN A 570 -22.41 0.28 -20.74
CA GLN A 570 -22.72 -0.99 -21.40
C GLN A 570 -21.48 -1.84 -21.77
N ALA A 571 -21.22 -2.00 -23.08
CA ALA A 571 -20.19 -2.89 -23.62
C ALA A 571 -18.82 -2.20 -23.79
N ILE A 572 -18.73 -0.91 -23.45
CA ILE A 572 -17.51 -0.12 -23.59
C ILE A 572 -16.55 -0.49 -22.45
N PRO A 573 -15.31 -0.91 -22.73
CA PRO A 573 -14.36 -1.30 -21.69
C PRO A 573 -13.98 -0.12 -20.77
N PRO A 574 -13.41 -0.38 -19.58
CA PRO A 574 -12.90 0.66 -18.70
C PRO A 574 -11.95 1.63 -19.40
N PHE A 575 -12.10 2.91 -19.08
CA PHE A 575 -11.22 3.97 -19.57
C PHE A 575 -9.87 3.94 -18.87
N ARG A 576 -8.90 4.67 -19.43
CA ARG A 576 -7.52 4.75 -18.93
C ARG A 576 -7.31 5.87 -17.91
N ASP A 577 -8.14 6.91 -17.91
CA ASP A 577 -8.05 7.99 -16.93
C ASP A 577 -9.44 8.61 -16.64
N SER A 578 -9.51 9.40 -15.57
CA SER A 578 -10.76 10.05 -15.14
C SER A 578 -11.31 11.08 -16.13
N TYR A 579 -10.45 11.75 -16.89
CA TYR A 579 -10.88 12.76 -17.87
C TYR A 579 -11.44 12.14 -19.15
N GLN A 580 -11.00 10.93 -19.48
CA GLN A 580 -11.54 10.11 -20.54
C GLN A 580 -12.99 9.72 -20.20
N THR A 581 -13.23 9.30 -18.95
CA THR A 581 -14.58 9.06 -18.43
C THR A 581 -15.45 10.32 -18.48
N ALA A 582 -14.90 11.48 -18.07
CA ALA A 582 -15.60 12.76 -18.15
C ALA A 582 -15.92 13.18 -19.61
N SER A 583 -15.00 12.94 -20.55
CA SER A 583 -15.19 13.25 -21.97
C SER A 583 -16.28 12.37 -22.61
N PHE A 584 -16.32 11.09 -22.24
CA PHE A 584 -17.40 10.19 -22.63
C PHE A 584 -18.74 10.69 -22.10
N TYR A 585 -18.80 11.06 -20.81
CA TYR A 585 -19.99 11.60 -20.17
C TYR A 585 -20.48 12.89 -20.86
N ALA A 586 -19.59 13.85 -21.10
CA ALA A 586 -19.90 15.10 -21.81
C ALA A 586 -20.43 14.85 -23.23
N THR A 587 -19.88 13.87 -23.94
CA THR A 587 -20.35 13.49 -25.30
C THR A 587 -21.77 12.95 -25.26
N VAL A 588 -22.09 12.10 -24.28
CA VAL A 588 -23.44 11.53 -24.09
C VAL A 588 -24.46 12.62 -23.73
N GLN A 589 -24.06 13.59 -22.90
CA GLN A 589 -24.88 14.78 -22.59
C GLN A 589 -25.13 15.64 -23.82
N ALA A 590 -24.07 16.02 -24.56
CA ALA A 590 -24.16 16.88 -25.75
C ALA A 590 -25.09 16.29 -26.83
N LEU A 591 -25.04 14.96 -27.03
CA LEU A 591 -25.89 14.26 -28.01
C LEU A 591 -27.33 14.02 -27.52
N GLY A 592 -27.66 14.47 -26.30
CA GLY A 592 -29.00 14.47 -25.73
C GLY A 592 -29.50 13.10 -25.28
N LEU A 593 -28.61 12.16 -24.97
CA LEU A 593 -28.97 10.88 -24.34
C LEU A 593 -29.31 11.04 -22.85
N LEU A 594 -28.66 12.01 -22.19
CA LEU A 594 -28.93 12.43 -20.82
C LEU A 594 -29.57 13.81 -20.87
N LYS A 595 -30.78 13.95 -20.32
CA LYS A 595 -31.49 15.24 -20.26
C LYS A 595 -32.12 15.43 -18.89
N SER A 596 -32.25 16.70 -18.48
CA SER A 596 -33.10 17.05 -17.34
C SER A 596 -34.55 16.69 -17.67
N ASP A 597 -35.18 15.87 -16.84
CA ASP A 597 -36.54 15.38 -17.07
C ASP A 597 -37.37 15.57 -15.80
N PRO A 598 -38.57 16.20 -15.89
CA PRO A 598 -39.46 16.40 -14.75
C PRO A 598 -39.98 15.09 -14.13
N LEU A 599 -39.88 13.94 -14.83
CA LEU A 599 -40.17 12.62 -14.28
C LEU A 599 -39.13 12.16 -13.25
N CYS A 600 -37.91 12.68 -13.34
CA CYS A 600 -36.88 12.52 -12.34
C CYS A 600 -36.98 13.66 -11.31
N SER A 601 -36.59 13.43 -10.05
CA SER A 601 -36.76 14.43 -8.98
C SER A 601 -36.28 15.83 -9.40
N PRO A 602 -37.12 16.87 -9.27
CA PRO A 602 -36.83 18.19 -9.81
C PRO A 602 -35.52 18.74 -9.23
N GLY A 603 -34.57 19.06 -10.13
CA GLY A 603 -33.29 19.68 -9.80
C GLY A 603 -32.12 18.71 -9.49
N VAL A 604 -32.35 17.39 -9.45
CA VAL A 604 -31.30 16.42 -9.05
C VAL A 604 -31.17 15.22 -10.00
N GLY A 605 -32.21 14.88 -10.78
CA GLY A 605 -32.17 13.69 -11.65
C GLY A 605 -32.08 14.01 -13.16
N MET A 606 -31.15 13.38 -13.87
CA MET A 606 -31.15 13.29 -15.33
C MET A 606 -31.85 12.00 -15.76
N SER A 607 -32.76 12.09 -16.73
CA SER A 607 -33.30 10.88 -17.37
C SER A 607 -32.35 10.37 -18.44
N PHE A 608 -32.18 9.06 -18.45
CA PHE A 608 -31.54 8.34 -19.52
C PHE A 608 -32.60 7.76 -20.45
N VAL A 609 -32.53 8.11 -21.73
CA VAL A 609 -33.45 7.63 -22.76
C VAL A 609 -32.70 6.68 -23.70
N GLU A 610 -32.98 5.38 -23.59
CA GLU A 610 -32.37 4.39 -24.46
C GLU A 610 -32.92 4.48 -25.90
N ARG A 611 -32.09 4.93 -26.86
CA ARG A 611 -32.47 4.99 -28.30
C ARG A 611 -32.65 3.61 -28.95
N ARG A 612 -32.11 2.52 -28.37
CA ARG A 612 -32.05 1.19 -29.01
C ARG A 612 -33.27 0.29 -28.80
N SER A 613 -34.33 0.71 -28.11
CA SER A 613 -35.49 -0.18 -27.89
C SER A 613 -36.41 -0.26 -29.12
N ALA A 614 -35.98 -1.06 -30.11
CA ALA A 614 -36.84 -1.63 -31.15
C ALA A 614 -37.48 -2.96 -30.72
N ALA A 615 -37.59 -3.22 -29.41
CA ALA A 615 -38.17 -4.45 -28.88
C ALA A 615 -39.36 -4.17 -27.95
N ARG A 616 -40.56 -4.29 -28.54
CA ARG A 616 -41.91 -4.30 -27.94
C ARG A 616 -42.52 -2.92 -27.60
N PRO A 617 -43.68 -2.57 -28.19
CA PRO A 617 -44.45 -1.41 -27.76
C PRO A 617 -45.12 -1.71 -26.42
N GLY A 618 -44.50 -1.31 -25.31
CA GLY A 618 -45.08 -1.45 -23.99
C GLY A 618 -44.09 -1.07 -22.88
N LYS A 619 -44.20 0.18 -22.40
CA LYS A 619 -43.40 0.86 -21.35
C LYS A 619 -41.94 1.19 -21.70
N LYS A 620 -41.68 2.45 -22.05
CA LYS A 620 -40.34 3.06 -21.93
C LYS A 620 -40.00 3.14 -20.43
N THR A 621 -39.08 2.30 -19.96
CA THR A 621 -38.51 2.42 -18.62
C THR A 621 -37.50 3.55 -18.62
N VAL A 622 -37.82 4.68 -18.03
CA VAL A 622 -36.88 5.79 -17.83
C VAL A 622 -36.02 5.48 -16.61
N THR A 623 -34.70 5.38 -16.77
CA THR A 623 -33.77 5.30 -15.65
C THR A 623 -33.31 6.71 -15.30
N CYS A 624 -33.40 7.08 -14.02
CA CYS A 624 -32.93 8.37 -13.55
C CYS A 624 -31.54 8.22 -12.92
N PHE A 625 -30.62 9.09 -13.30
CA PHE A 625 -29.29 9.21 -12.70
C PHE A 625 -29.18 10.50 -11.92
N ASN A 626 -28.37 10.51 -10.86
CA ASN A 626 -28.03 11.76 -10.20
C ASN A 626 -27.26 12.68 -11.17
N ALA A 627 -27.70 13.93 -11.25
CA ALA A 627 -27.18 14.91 -12.18
C ALA A 627 -25.78 15.44 -11.80
N LEU A 628 -25.44 15.38 -10.51
CA LEU A 628 -24.19 15.90 -9.97
C LEU A 628 -23.16 14.77 -9.77
N PRO A 629 -22.03 14.77 -10.50
CA PRO A 629 -20.94 13.84 -10.26
C PRO A 629 -20.37 14.07 -8.85
N GLN A 630 -20.08 12.99 -8.12
CA GLN A 630 -19.43 13.08 -6.81
C GLN A 630 -17.97 12.65 -6.96
N PRO A 631 -17.01 13.38 -6.34
CA PRO A 631 -15.62 12.95 -6.31
C PRO A 631 -15.47 11.54 -5.76
N ARG A 632 -14.51 10.81 -6.31
CA ARG A 632 -14.15 9.45 -5.96
C ARG A 632 -12.76 9.40 -5.32
N LEU A 633 -12.59 8.50 -4.36
CA LEU A 633 -11.32 8.20 -3.73
C LEU A 633 -10.92 6.78 -4.08
N HIS A 634 -9.68 6.59 -4.49
CA HIS A 634 -9.13 5.29 -4.80
C HIS A 634 -7.84 5.06 -4.02
N GLU A 635 -7.51 3.79 -3.77
CA GLU A 635 -6.17 3.40 -3.34
C GLU A 635 -5.58 2.41 -4.32
N ILE A 636 -4.31 2.64 -4.68
CA ILE A 636 -3.60 1.76 -5.61
C ILE A 636 -3.16 0.49 -4.89
N GLY A 637 -3.76 -0.64 -5.25
CA GLY A 637 -3.36 -1.98 -4.84
C GLY A 637 -2.53 -2.70 -5.88
N GLU A 638 -2.20 -3.96 -5.60
CA GLU A 638 -1.39 -4.82 -6.48
C GLU A 638 -2.13 -5.14 -7.80
N ASN A 639 -3.46 -5.28 -7.74
CA ASN A 639 -4.31 -5.68 -8.87
C ASN A 639 -5.04 -4.50 -9.54
N GLY A 640 -4.73 -3.26 -9.16
CA GLY A 640 -5.38 -2.07 -9.70
C GLY A 640 -5.89 -1.09 -8.62
N ALA A 641 -6.71 -0.13 -9.04
CA ALA A 641 -7.28 0.88 -8.16
C ALA A 641 -8.52 0.35 -7.42
N VAL A 642 -8.50 0.42 -6.09
CA VAL A 642 -9.61 0.02 -5.21
C VAL A 642 -10.43 1.25 -4.83
N ASP A 643 -11.74 1.24 -5.09
CA ASP A 643 -12.65 2.35 -4.73
C ASP A 643 -12.89 2.42 -3.21
N LEU A 644 -12.55 3.57 -2.62
CA LEU A 644 -12.71 3.94 -1.20
C LEU A 644 -13.84 4.93 -0.96
N SER A 645 -14.53 5.35 -2.01
CA SER A 645 -15.56 6.40 -1.97
C SER A 645 -16.74 6.01 -1.08
N ILE A 646 -17.34 7.02 -0.44
CA ILE A 646 -18.60 6.85 0.30
C ILE A 646 -19.71 7.49 -0.51
N GLU A 647 -20.70 6.69 -0.88
CA GLU A 647 -21.90 7.20 -1.52
C GLU A 647 -22.85 7.74 -0.46
N LEU A 648 -22.99 9.07 -0.40
CA LEU A 648 -23.89 9.76 0.54
C LEU A 648 -25.39 9.55 0.21
N LEU A 649 -25.71 9.00 -0.96
CA LEU A 649 -27.08 8.80 -1.45
C LEU A 649 -27.60 7.40 -1.07
N HIS A 650 -27.89 7.23 0.21
CA HIS A 650 -28.72 6.11 0.67
C HIS A 650 -30.20 6.52 0.62
N GLY A 651 -31.00 5.89 -0.26
CA GLY A 651 -32.43 5.74 0.02
C GLY A 651 -33.45 6.41 -0.91
N THR A 652 -33.26 6.39 -2.23
CA THR A 652 -34.42 6.41 -3.15
C THR A 652 -34.23 5.40 -4.27
N ASP A 653 -35.03 4.33 -4.32
CA ASP A 653 -34.96 3.24 -5.33
C ASP A 653 -35.02 3.71 -6.80
N ASN A 654 -35.34 4.99 -7.03
CA ASN A 654 -35.56 5.55 -8.37
C ASN A 654 -34.37 6.32 -8.96
N ILE A 655 -33.32 6.67 -8.21
CA ILE A 655 -32.18 7.46 -8.71
C ILE A 655 -30.87 6.67 -8.52
N LYS A 656 -30.22 6.32 -9.62
CA LYS A 656 -28.92 5.63 -9.63
C LYS A 656 -27.75 6.62 -9.64
N THR A 657 -26.61 6.20 -9.13
CA THR A 657 -25.35 6.95 -9.27
C THR A 657 -24.81 6.79 -10.70
N ILE A 658 -24.16 7.83 -11.23
CA ILE A 658 -23.53 7.79 -12.56
C ILE A 658 -22.26 6.94 -12.59
N HIS A 659 -21.61 6.77 -11.43
CA HIS A 659 -20.42 5.94 -11.29
C HIS A 659 -20.80 4.48 -11.07
N GLU A 660 -19.83 3.60 -11.21
CA GLU A 660 -20.00 2.21 -10.79
C GLU A 660 -20.25 2.15 -9.27
N PRO A 661 -21.32 1.47 -8.82
CA PRO A 661 -21.55 1.32 -7.39
C PRO A 661 -20.42 0.49 -6.79
N ARG A 662 -19.89 0.96 -5.67
CA ARG A 662 -18.91 0.19 -4.89
C ARG A 662 -19.49 -1.20 -4.62
N PRO A 663 -18.73 -2.29 -4.83
CA PRO A 663 -19.20 -3.64 -4.51
C PRO A 663 -19.74 -3.62 -3.08
N GLN A 664 -21.04 -3.87 -2.94
CA GLN A 664 -21.67 -3.80 -1.63
C GLN A 664 -20.96 -4.81 -0.73
N PRO A 665 -20.61 -4.41 0.50
CA PRO A 665 -20.07 -5.36 1.45
C PRO A 665 -21.07 -6.52 1.60
N PRO A 666 -20.58 -7.75 1.84
CA PRO A 666 -21.43 -8.92 1.94
C PRO A 666 -22.58 -8.61 2.90
N SER A 667 -23.81 -8.93 2.48
CA SER A 667 -24.99 -8.76 3.30
C SER A 667 -24.79 -9.48 4.65
N VAL A 668 -25.58 -9.15 5.68
CA VAL A 668 -25.49 -9.86 6.96
C VAL A 668 -25.61 -11.39 6.78
N GLU A 669 -26.30 -11.84 5.73
CA GLU A 669 -26.45 -13.25 5.35
C GLU A 669 -25.20 -13.81 4.63
N ASP A 670 -24.60 -13.06 3.71
CA ASP A 670 -23.35 -13.46 3.05
C ASP A 670 -22.17 -13.46 4.02
N ALA A 671 -22.16 -12.51 4.95
CA ALA A 671 -21.22 -12.48 6.06
C ALA A 671 -21.38 -13.74 6.90
N ARG A 672 -22.62 -14.18 7.20
CA ARG A 672 -22.91 -15.47 7.88
C ARG A 672 -22.39 -16.68 7.12
N LEU A 673 -22.53 -16.70 5.80
CA LEU A 673 -22.02 -17.79 4.97
C LEU A 673 -20.47 -17.81 4.96
N ALA A 674 -19.83 -16.65 4.84
CA ALA A 674 -18.39 -16.50 4.98
C ALA A 674 -17.90 -16.95 6.38
N MET A 675 -18.70 -16.75 7.45
CA MET A 675 -18.39 -17.28 8.79
C MET A 675 -18.27 -18.80 8.80
N VAL A 676 -19.14 -19.51 8.07
CA VAL A 676 -19.09 -20.97 7.97
C VAL A 676 -17.82 -21.41 7.26
N TYR A 677 -17.44 -20.72 6.18
CA TYR A 677 -16.21 -21.03 5.43
C TYR A 677 -14.94 -20.74 6.23
N VAL A 678 -14.85 -19.59 6.89
CA VAL A 678 -13.69 -19.24 7.73
C VAL A 678 -13.58 -20.21 8.90
N ALA A 679 -14.68 -20.50 9.60
CA ALA A 679 -14.70 -21.50 10.67
C ALA A 679 -14.30 -22.88 10.16
N ALA A 680 -14.76 -23.28 8.97
CA ALA A 680 -14.35 -24.53 8.33
C ALA A 680 -12.85 -24.54 7.98
N VAL A 681 -12.29 -23.44 7.46
CA VAL A 681 -10.85 -23.32 7.17
C VAL A 681 -10.01 -23.36 8.44
N PHE A 682 -10.41 -22.67 9.52
CA PHE A 682 -9.73 -22.76 10.81
C PHE A 682 -9.85 -24.16 11.41
N LEU A 683 -10.99 -24.83 11.26
CA LEU A 683 -11.22 -26.19 11.71
C LEU A 683 -10.40 -27.21 10.90
N ILE A 684 -10.30 -27.03 9.58
CA ILE A 684 -9.47 -27.83 8.67
C ILE A 684 -7.99 -27.59 8.99
N GLY A 685 -7.55 -26.33 9.14
CA GLY A 685 -6.20 -25.97 9.56
C GLY A 685 -5.85 -26.59 10.91
N TRP A 686 -6.81 -26.64 11.83
CA TRP A 686 -6.69 -27.37 13.10
C TRP A 686 -6.54 -28.88 12.91
N VAL A 687 -7.38 -29.47 12.08
CA VAL A 687 -7.35 -30.91 11.75
C VAL A 687 -6.04 -31.28 11.04
N LEU A 688 -5.41 -30.36 10.31
CA LEU A 688 -4.12 -30.52 9.62
C LEU A 688 -2.90 -30.23 10.52
N LEU A 689 -3.00 -29.29 11.45
CA LEU A 689 -1.93 -28.98 12.42
C LEU A 689 -1.76 -30.06 13.48
N ILE A 690 -2.83 -30.80 13.81
CA ILE A 690 -2.76 -31.97 14.70
C ILE A 690 -1.78 -33.04 14.14
N PRO A 691 -1.88 -33.51 12.88
CA PRO A 691 -0.93 -34.45 12.28
C PRO A 691 0.42 -33.81 11.91
N ALA A 692 0.50 -32.51 11.58
CA ALA A 692 1.80 -31.85 11.42
C ALA A 692 2.58 -31.78 12.74
N SER A 693 1.87 -31.64 13.88
CA SER A 693 2.50 -31.85 15.18
C SER A 693 3.00 -33.29 15.31
N GLN A 694 2.24 -34.29 14.81
CA GLN A 694 2.59 -35.72 14.84
C GLN A 694 3.79 -36.09 13.97
N THR A 695 4.01 -35.45 12.81
CA THR A 695 5.19 -35.72 11.95
C THR A 695 6.49 -35.18 12.55
N VAL A 696 6.41 -34.15 13.40
CA VAL A 696 7.54 -33.70 14.24
C VAL A 696 7.78 -34.66 15.43
N TYR A 697 6.75 -35.40 15.87
CA TYR A 697 6.87 -36.46 16.90
C TYR A 697 7.30 -37.82 16.31
N GLY A 698 8.50 -37.86 15.72
CA GLY A 698 9.24 -39.11 15.69
C GLY A 698 9.54 -39.55 17.14
N LEU A 699 9.02 -40.71 17.53
CA LEU A 699 9.18 -41.39 18.83
C LEU A 699 8.38 -40.84 20.03
N THR A 700 7.13 -41.29 20.20
CA THR A 700 6.73 -42.31 21.20
C THR A 700 5.21 -42.44 21.28
N ARG A 701 4.71 -43.57 20.76
CA ARG A 701 3.28 -43.91 20.54
C ARG A 701 2.50 -44.24 21.83
N SER A 702 3.16 -44.37 22.98
CA SER A 702 2.60 -45.09 24.14
C SER A 702 1.95 -44.22 25.22
N GLY A 703 2.40 -42.98 25.45
CA GLY A 703 1.79 -42.07 26.44
C GLY A 703 0.61 -41.25 25.90
N TYR A 704 0.63 -40.98 24.59
CA TYR A 704 -0.30 -40.08 23.91
C TYR A 704 -1.73 -40.65 23.78
N ASN A 705 -1.85 -41.98 23.66
CA ASN A 705 -3.15 -42.62 23.51
C ASN A 705 -4.02 -42.50 24.77
N ARG A 706 -3.48 -42.45 25.99
CA ARG A 706 -4.34 -42.41 27.20
C ARG A 706 -4.94 -41.05 27.51
N LEU A 707 -4.25 -39.95 27.20
CA LEU A 707 -4.70 -38.61 27.58
C LEU A 707 -5.55 -37.94 26.48
N LEU A 708 -5.34 -38.30 25.21
CA LEU A 708 -6.11 -37.77 24.09
C LEU A 708 -7.29 -38.64 23.67
N LEU A 709 -7.39 -39.93 24.00
CA LEU A 709 -8.58 -40.74 23.67
C LEU A 709 -9.80 -40.50 24.58
N ASN A 710 -9.80 -39.49 25.46
CA ASN A 710 -11.02 -39.14 26.19
C ASN A 710 -11.90 -38.20 25.33
N PRO A 711 -12.95 -38.70 24.65
CA PRO A 711 -13.76 -37.92 23.72
C PRO A 711 -14.42 -36.71 24.41
N ALA A 712 -14.74 -36.84 25.70
CA ALA A 712 -15.36 -35.80 26.50
C ALA A 712 -14.45 -34.59 26.73
N PHE A 713 -13.13 -34.78 26.85
CA PHE A 713 -12.19 -33.69 27.04
C PHE A 713 -11.94 -32.93 25.73
N ARG A 714 -11.83 -33.64 24.60
CA ARG A 714 -11.78 -33.02 23.26
C ARG A 714 -13.05 -32.20 22.99
N ALA A 715 -14.21 -32.77 23.27
CA ALA A 715 -15.49 -32.09 23.07
C ALA A 715 -15.60 -30.83 23.94
N ARG A 716 -15.25 -30.89 25.23
CA ARG A 716 -15.33 -29.72 26.12
C ARG A 716 -14.39 -28.58 25.72
N MET A 717 -13.15 -28.89 25.31
CA MET A 717 -12.25 -27.87 24.80
C MET A 717 -12.72 -27.32 23.44
N LEU A 718 -13.12 -28.17 22.50
CA LEU A 718 -13.65 -27.71 21.21
C LEU A 718 -14.90 -26.84 21.35
N ILE A 719 -15.79 -27.17 22.30
CA ILE A 719 -17.00 -26.39 22.59
C ILE A 719 -16.66 -25.06 23.26
N MET A 720 -15.80 -25.06 24.28
CA MET A 720 -15.42 -23.83 24.99
C MET A 720 -14.65 -22.87 24.07
N TRP A 721 -13.75 -23.39 23.22
CA TRP A 721 -12.95 -22.57 22.32
C TRP A 721 -13.68 -22.21 21.03
N GLY A 722 -14.55 -23.09 20.54
CA GLY A 722 -15.54 -22.76 19.52
C GLY A 722 -16.45 -21.63 20.01
N ALA A 723 -16.88 -21.67 21.28
CA ALA A 723 -17.67 -20.61 21.90
C ALA A 723 -16.88 -19.30 22.08
N ILE A 724 -15.58 -19.33 22.42
CA ILE A 724 -14.74 -18.11 22.54
C ILE A 724 -14.43 -17.51 21.16
N GLY A 725 -14.10 -18.32 20.16
CA GLY A 725 -13.94 -17.88 18.77
C GLY A 725 -15.25 -17.33 18.20
N TRP A 726 -16.37 -18.00 18.51
CA TRP A 726 -17.72 -17.55 18.17
C TRP A 726 -18.08 -16.24 18.87
N LEU A 727 -17.79 -16.06 20.17
CA LEU A 727 -18.02 -14.82 20.92
C LEU A 727 -17.15 -13.64 20.45
N LEU A 728 -15.86 -13.87 20.20
CA LEU A 728 -14.95 -12.85 19.68
C LEU A 728 -15.38 -12.41 18.28
N TRP A 729 -15.82 -13.35 17.44
CA TRP A 729 -16.35 -13.04 16.12
C TRP A 729 -17.75 -12.39 16.19
N PHE A 730 -18.63 -12.79 17.11
CA PHE A 730 -19.92 -12.10 17.34
C PHE A 730 -19.76 -10.70 17.93
N ALA A 731 -18.63 -10.38 18.56
CA ALA A 731 -18.32 -9.03 19.03
C ALA A 731 -17.67 -8.16 17.95
N VAL A 732 -16.82 -8.73 17.09
CA VAL A 732 -16.04 -8.00 16.07
C VAL A 732 -16.79 -7.91 14.73
N ALA A 733 -17.48 -8.96 14.30
CA ALA A 733 -18.19 -8.97 13.01
C ALA A 733 -19.32 -7.93 12.91
N PRO A 734 -20.14 -7.67 13.95
CA PRO A 734 -21.10 -6.57 13.90
C PRO A 734 -20.44 -5.19 13.85
N MET A 735 -19.25 -5.01 14.44
CA MET A 735 -18.47 -3.78 14.31
C MET A 735 -17.91 -3.60 12.89
N ILE A 736 -17.45 -4.69 12.25
CA ILE A 736 -17.01 -4.69 10.85
C ILE A 736 -18.19 -4.37 9.93
N VAL A 737 -19.36 -4.93 10.20
CA VAL A 737 -20.60 -4.67 9.44
C VAL A 737 -21.12 -3.24 9.69
N ALA A 738 -20.96 -2.69 10.89
CA ALA A 738 -21.42 -1.34 11.22
C ALA A 738 -20.54 -0.21 10.65
N ASP A 739 -19.26 -0.48 10.35
CA ASP A 739 -18.31 0.50 9.80
C ASP A 739 -18.20 0.45 8.26
N GLN A 740 -19.08 -0.33 7.61
CA GLN A 740 -18.96 -0.82 6.22
C GLN A 740 -18.69 0.22 5.13
N GLU A 741 -19.18 1.46 5.26
CA GLU A 741 -18.92 2.51 4.27
C GLU A 741 -17.66 3.32 4.58
N LYS A 742 -17.39 3.56 5.87
CA LYS A 742 -16.33 4.48 6.34
C LYS A 742 -15.01 3.79 6.67
N GLY A 743 -15.03 2.49 6.95
CA GLY A 743 -13.88 1.69 7.37
C GLY A 743 -13.08 1.07 6.22
N GLU A 744 -12.07 0.27 6.57
CA GLU A 744 -11.20 -0.44 5.61
C GLU A 744 -11.98 -1.43 4.71
N PRO A 745 -11.77 -1.42 3.38
CA PRO A 745 -12.25 -2.49 2.52
C PRO A 745 -11.64 -3.84 2.95
N PHE A 746 -12.44 -4.91 2.87
CA PHE A 746 -11.96 -6.25 3.10
C PHE A 746 -11.39 -6.83 1.80
N SER A 747 -10.06 -6.83 1.67
CA SER A 747 -9.36 -7.53 0.59
C SER A 747 -8.26 -8.44 1.16
N LEU A 748 -8.05 -9.60 0.55
CA LEU A 748 -7.01 -10.54 0.99
C LEU A 748 -5.69 -10.36 0.26
N ASN A 749 -5.75 -10.00 -1.03
CA ASN A 749 -4.60 -10.03 -1.94
C ASN A 749 -4.27 -8.68 -2.58
N ASP A 750 -5.13 -7.67 -2.46
CA ASP A 750 -4.91 -6.40 -3.18
C ASP A 750 -3.86 -5.52 -2.50
N GLY A 751 -3.37 -5.89 -1.32
CA GLY A 751 -2.28 -5.19 -0.67
C GLY A 751 -2.65 -3.86 0.00
N VAL A 752 -3.96 -3.61 0.16
CA VAL A 752 -4.57 -2.35 0.65
C VAL A 752 -5.27 -2.55 2.00
N SER A 753 -5.40 -3.79 2.49
CA SER A 753 -6.23 -4.10 3.65
C SER A 753 -5.42 -4.67 4.80
N ILE A 754 -5.64 -4.13 5.99
CA ILE A 754 -5.01 -4.61 7.23
C ILE A 754 -5.66 -5.89 7.78
N TRP A 755 -6.85 -6.27 7.32
CA TRP A 755 -7.62 -7.40 7.86
C TRP A 755 -6.87 -8.75 7.84
N PRO A 756 -6.14 -9.14 6.78
CA PRO A 756 -5.34 -10.37 6.78
C PRO A 756 -4.26 -10.38 7.88
N SER A 757 -3.62 -9.23 8.13
CA SER A 757 -2.67 -9.09 9.24
C SER A 757 -3.35 -9.28 10.60
N GLN A 758 -4.58 -8.78 10.77
CA GLN A 758 -5.33 -8.99 12.02
C GLN A 758 -5.72 -10.46 12.22
N LEU A 759 -6.09 -11.18 11.15
CA LEU A 759 -6.39 -12.61 11.21
C LEU A 759 -5.15 -13.42 11.64
N LEU A 760 -3.99 -13.12 11.08
CA LEU A 760 -2.72 -13.76 11.46
C LEU A 760 -2.35 -13.47 12.93
N ARG A 761 -2.54 -12.22 13.39
CA ARG A 761 -2.29 -11.87 14.81
C ARG A 761 -3.31 -12.51 15.75
N GLY A 762 -4.57 -12.63 15.34
CA GLY A 762 -5.58 -13.40 16.05
C GLY A 762 -5.17 -14.87 16.21
N ALA A 763 -4.62 -15.48 15.15
CA ALA A 763 -4.05 -16.83 15.20
C ALA A 763 -2.84 -16.91 16.15
N VAL A 764 -1.99 -15.88 16.23
CA VAL A 764 -0.88 -15.80 17.20
C VAL A 764 -1.39 -15.78 18.64
N VAL A 765 -2.37 -14.92 18.97
CA VAL A 765 -3.00 -14.87 20.30
C VAL A 765 -3.55 -16.26 20.67
N PHE A 766 -4.27 -16.88 19.74
CA PHE A 766 -4.84 -18.19 19.93
C PHE A 766 -3.78 -19.28 20.17
N LEU A 767 -2.78 -19.38 19.29
CA LEU A 767 -1.70 -20.37 19.40
C LEU A 767 -0.84 -20.14 20.65
N ALA A 768 -0.63 -18.90 21.06
CA ALA A 768 0.13 -18.58 22.27
C ALA A 768 -0.58 -19.10 23.53
N ILE A 769 -1.90 -18.89 23.65
CA ILE A 769 -2.70 -19.44 24.76
C ILE A 769 -2.62 -20.97 24.75
N LEU A 770 -2.75 -21.59 23.57
CA LEU A 770 -2.63 -23.04 23.42
C LEU A 770 -1.24 -23.55 23.82
N PHE A 771 -0.17 -22.87 23.40
CA PHE A 771 1.19 -23.24 23.75
C PHE A 771 1.45 -23.09 25.24
N ILE A 772 0.93 -22.04 25.91
CA ILE A 772 1.03 -21.89 27.37
C ILE A 772 0.37 -23.09 28.09
N VAL A 773 -0.86 -23.46 27.70
CA VAL A 773 -1.58 -24.61 28.27
C VAL A 773 -0.83 -25.91 27.97
N ARG A 774 -0.30 -26.06 26.76
CA ARG A 774 0.43 -27.25 26.32
C ARG A 774 1.78 -27.40 27.03
N ILE A 775 2.54 -26.31 27.21
CA ILE A 775 3.78 -26.32 27.98
C ILE A 775 3.49 -26.81 29.39
N ARG A 776 2.42 -26.31 30.03
CA ARG A 776 2.05 -26.73 31.39
C ARG A 776 1.67 -28.20 31.51
N THR A 777 0.77 -28.65 30.66
CA THR A 777 0.34 -30.06 30.68
C THR A 777 1.52 -30.96 30.39
N ARG A 778 2.36 -30.59 29.42
CA ARG A 778 3.58 -31.32 29.10
C ARG A 778 4.57 -31.35 30.26
N LEU A 779 4.88 -30.24 30.91
CA LEU A 779 5.84 -30.21 32.03
C LEU A 779 5.44 -31.17 33.16
N ARG A 780 4.15 -31.20 33.51
CA ARG A 780 3.61 -32.14 34.50
C ARG A 780 3.78 -33.58 34.05
N ASN A 781 3.35 -33.91 32.82
CA ASN A 781 3.47 -35.27 32.29
C ASN A 781 4.93 -35.71 32.18
N VAL A 782 5.84 -34.81 31.78
CA VAL A 782 7.27 -35.08 31.68
C VAL A 782 7.86 -35.37 33.06
N CYS A 783 7.49 -34.62 34.09
CA CYS A 783 7.93 -34.89 35.45
C CYS A 783 7.44 -36.28 35.92
N GLU A 784 6.17 -36.61 35.70
CA GLU A 784 5.59 -37.91 36.07
C GLU A 784 6.24 -39.08 35.30
N GLU A 785 6.43 -38.94 33.98
CA GLU A 785 7.09 -39.97 33.14
C GLU A 785 8.55 -40.21 33.55
N VAL A 786 9.29 -39.15 33.83
CA VAL A 786 10.70 -39.22 34.23
C VAL A 786 10.83 -39.82 35.63
N GLU A 787 9.95 -39.44 36.55
CA GLU A 787 9.88 -40.00 37.91
C GLU A 787 9.56 -41.51 37.89
N LEU A 788 8.63 -41.95 37.03
CA LEU A 788 8.33 -43.38 36.85
C LEU A 788 9.49 -44.15 36.22
N ARG A 789 10.13 -43.60 35.19
CA ARG A 789 11.21 -44.28 34.46
C ARG A 789 12.51 -44.39 35.27
N PHE A 790 12.80 -43.38 36.08
CA PHE A 790 14.02 -43.28 36.89
C PHE A 790 13.74 -43.30 38.40
N HIS A 791 12.66 -43.98 38.81
CA HIS A 791 12.22 -44.06 40.20
C HIS A 791 13.34 -44.52 41.16
N HIS A 792 14.23 -45.40 40.70
CA HIS A 792 15.38 -45.89 41.48
C HIS A 792 16.41 -44.81 41.84
N LEU A 793 16.49 -43.72 41.06
CA LEU A 793 17.38 -42.57 41.32
C LEU A 793 16.67 -41.41 42.04
N LEU A 794 15.36 -41.29 41.85
CA LEU A 794 14.58 -40.10 42.22
C LEU A 794 13.70 -40.31 43.46
N ALA A 795 13.52 -41.55 43.93
CA ALA A 795 12.75 -41.83 45.15
C ALA A 795 13.55 -41.45 46.41
N PRO A 796 12.92 -40.79 47.40
CA PRO A 796 13.57 -40.51 48.68
C PRO A 796 13.89 -41.83 49.41
N ARG A 797 15.15 -42.00 49.84
CA ARG A 797 15.51 -43.15 50.69
C ARG A 797 14.84 -42.99 52.05
N PRO A 798 14.24 -44.04 52.64
CA PRO A 798 13.73 -43.97 54.01
C PRO A 798 14.91 -43.69 54.95
N GLN A 799 14.87 -42.56 55.64
CA GLN A 799 15.83 -42.25 56.69
C GLN A 799 15.63 -43.25 57.83
N VAL A 800 16.66 -44.05 58.11
CA VAL A 800 16.74 -44.83 59.34
C VAL A 800 16.97 -43.83 60.46
N VAL A 801 15.92 -43.53 61.21
CA VAL A 801 16.03 -42.72 62.44
C VAL A 801 16.63 -43.62 63.51
N ASP A 802 17.90 -43.43 63.82
CA ASP A 802 18.54 -44.07 64.97
C ASP A 802 17.91 -43.53 66.26
N THR A 803 17.02 -44.33 66.84
CA THR A 803 16.48 -44.13 68.18
C THR A 803 17.54 -44.41 69.23
N SER A 804 18.12 -43.37 69.83
CA SER A 804 18.68 -43.45 71.19
C SER A 804 18.77 -42.09 71.86
N THR A 805 17.77 -41.71 72.66
CA THR A 805 17.96 -41.31 74.07
C THR A 805 16.61 -41.05 74.75
N SER A 806 16.62 -41.31 76.05
CA SER A 806 15.55 -41.69 76.96
C SER A 806 14.62 -40.56 77.41
N ALA A 807 13.40 -40.99 77.75
CA ALA A 807 12.26 -40.25 78.28
C ALA A 807 12.54 -39.39 79.53
N VAL A 808 11.96 -38.18 79.55
CA VAL A 808 11.28 -37.61 80.73
C VAL A 808 10.02 -36.84 80.28
N THR A 809 8.88 -37.41 80.65
CA THR A 809 7.49 -36.93 80.82
C THR A 809 7.14 -35.43 80.71
N ARG A 810 6.10 -35.09 79.93
CA ARG A 810 4.72 -34.78 80.41
C ARG A 810 3.76 -34.49 79.24
N LEU A 811 2.52 -34.97 79.41
CA LEU A 811 1.38 -34.90 78.49
C LEU A 811 0.81 -33.48 78.34
N GLU A 812 0.60 -33.03 77.11
CA GLU A 812 -0.50 -32.14 76.67
C GLU A 812 -0.87 -32.47 75.20
N PRO A 813 -2.12 -32.21 74.76
CA PRO A 813 -2.75 -32.93 73.65
C PRO A 813 -2.39 -32.38 72.27
N LEU A 814 -2.29 -33.31 71.32
CA LEU A 814 -2.28 -33.18 69.86
C LEU A 814 -2.61 -31.76 69.30
N SER A 815 -1.61 -30.90 69.22
CA SER A 815 -1.59 -29.80 68.27
C SER A 815 -0.75 -30.20 67.06
N ARG A 816 -1.37 -30.11 65.88
CA ARG A 816 -0.74 -30.24 64.57
C ARG A 816 0.27 -29.10 64.40
N ASP A 817 1.49 -29.31 64.86
CA ASP A 817 2.65 -28.58 64.37
C ASP A 817 3.17 -29.28 63.10
N THR A 818 2.37 -29.16 62.04
CA THR A 818 2.91 -29.15 60.68
C THR A 818 3.72 -27.87 60.54
N SER A 819 4.97 -28.00 60.08
CA SER A 819 5.99 -26.98 59.84
C SER A 819 5.56 -25.82 58.93
N LEU A 820 4.56 -25.05 59.38
CA LEU A 820 4.12 -23.75 58.89
C LEU A 820 4.88 -22.65 59.65
N THR A 821 6.21 -22.67 59.63
CA THR A 821 7.02 -21.56 60.14
C THR A 821 7.86 -20.94 59.03
N ARG A 822 7.55 -19.65 58.80
CA ARG A 822 8.16 -18.67 57.88
C ARG A 822 7.83 -18.82 56.41
N TRP A 823 6.59 -18.50 56.07
CA TRP A 823 6.26 -17.95 54.76
C TRP A 823 6.64 -16.46 54.74
N SER A 824 7.87 -16.16 54.31
CA SER A 824 8.32 -14.80 54.08
C SER A 824 8.20 -14.47 52.59
N TRP A 825 7.67 -13.29 52.25
CA TRP A 825 7.67 -12.76 50.88
C TRP A 825 9.11 -12.59 50.33
N LYS A 826 10.14 -12.72 51.17
CA LYS A 826 11.56 -12.72 50.81
C LYS A 826 12.02 -13.99 50.07
N ASP A 827 11.29 -15.10 50.18
CA ASP A 827 11.66 -16.38 49.55
C ASP A 827 11.03 -16.56 48.14
N VAL A 828 10.11 -15.67 47.75
CA VAL A 828 9.64 -15.58 46.36
C VAL A 828 10.69 -14.82 45.56
N SER A 829 11.77 -15.49 45.21
CA SER A 829 12.83 -14.89 44.41
C SER A 829 12.32 -14.54 43.01
N TRP A 830 12.17 -13.25 42.70
CA TRP A 830 11.79 -12.78 41.35
C TRP A 830 12.94 -12.88 40.35
N SER A 831 14.14 -13.22 40.83
CA SER A 831 15.36 -13.35 40.04
C SER A 831 15.51 -14.73 39.42
N ILE A 832 15.85 -14.76 38.13
CA ILE A 832 16.24 -15.98 37.41
C ILE A 832 17.52 -16.63 38.00
N ASN A 833 18.33 -15.85 38.74
CA ASN A 833 19.58 -16.31 39.37
C ASN A 833 19.36 -16.98 40.74
N SER A 834 18.13 -17.16 41.19
CA SER A 834 17.87 -17.65 42.56
C SER A 834 18.18 -19.12 42.78
N TRP A 835 18.33 -19.91 41.71
CA TRP A 835 18.86 -21.27 41.83
C TRP A 835 20.34 -21.27 41.46
N SER A 836 21.17 -20.81 42.39
CA SER A 836 22.61 -20.77 42.22
C SER A 836 23.23 -22.14 42.48
N LEU A 837 24.39 -22.40 41.88
CA LEU A 837 25.21 -23.60 42.12
C LEU A 837 25.79 -23.67 43.55
N ALA A 838 25.58 -22.64 44.39
CA ALA A 838 26.16 -22.54 45.72
C ALA A 838 25.35 -23.26 46.82
N GLU A 839 24.04 -23.45 46.63
CA GLU A 839 23.16 -24.10 47.63
C GLU A 839 23.25 -25.63 47.56
N VAL A 840 23.53 -26.25 48.72
CA VAL A 840 23.91 -27.66 48.87
C VAL A 840 22.69 -28.51 49.19
N ALA A 841 22.24 -29.31 48.23
CA ALA A 841 21.40 -30.48 48.48
C ALA A 841 22.28 -31.74 48.32
N VAL A 842 22.23 -32.64 49.31
CA VAL A 842 23.14 -33.79 49.45
C VAL A 842 22.66 -35.01 48.64
N GLU A 843 21.39 -35.05 48.20
CA GLU A 843 20.78 -36.21 47.53
C GLU A 843 20.10 -35.84 46.19
N PRO A 844 20.17 -36.72 45.15
CA PRO A 844 19.50 -36.52 43.86
C PRO A 844 17.99 -36.30 43.97
N ALA A 845 17.35 -36.99 44.91
CA ALA A 845 15.92 -36.85 45.19
C ALA A 845 15.56 -35.44 45.70
N ALA A 846 16.40 -34.84 46.53
CA ALA A 846 16.21 -33.47 47.03
C ALA A 846 16.39 -32.43 45.90
N VAL A 847 17.36 -32.64 45.01
CA VAL A 847 17.57 -31.78 43.82
C VAL A 847 16.37 -31.88 42.86
N TRP A 848 15.77 -33.06 42.71
CA TRP A 848 14.56 -33.28 41.91
C TRP A 848 13.31 -32.64 42.52
N ASP A 849 13.11 -32.72 43.84
CA ASP A 849 11.97 -32.07 44.51
C ASP A 849 12.05 -30.53 44.44
N ASP A 850 13.26 -29.96 44.54
CA ASP A 850 13.47 -28.53 44.33
C ASP A 850 13.19 -28.13 42.86
N TYR A 851 13.65 -28.92 41.89
CA TYR A 851 13.32 -28.74 40.47
C TYR A 851 11.80 -28.72 40.23
N ARG A 852 11.06 -29.69 40.79
CA ARG A 852 9.59 -29.75 40.69
C ARG A 852 8.92 -28.57 41.36
N THR A 853 9.39 -28.17 42.54
CA THR A 853 8.84 -27.04 43.28
C THR A 853 9.00 -25.74 42.50
N ARG A 854 10.12 -25.54 41.81
CA ARG A 854 10.37 -24.35 40.96
C ARG A 854 9.56 -24.34 39.66
N LEU A 855 9.09 -25.49 39.18
CA LEU A 855 8.17 -25.61 38.05
C LEU A 855 6.69 -25.42 38.45
N LYS A 856 6.36 -25.36 39.75
CA LYS A 856 4.99 -25.07 40.21
C LYS A 856 4.55 -23.69 39.69
N PRO A 857 3.25 -23.51 39.35
CA PRO A 857 2.75 -22.33 38.65
C PRO A 857 3.02 -21.01 39.38
N MET A 858 3.01 -21.02 40.71
CA MET A 858 3.25 -19.83 41.53
C MET A 858 4.66 -19.25 41.34
N TYR A 859 5.70 -20.11 41.38
CA TYR A 859 7.09 -19.68 41.23
C TYR A 859 7.45 -19.37 39.78
N LEU A 860 6.95 -20.19 38.86
CA LEU A 860 7.19 -20.03 37.43
C LEU A 860 6.60 -18.71 36.90
N TRP A 861 5.36 -18.37 37.26
CA TRP A 861 4.74 -17.13 36.78
C TRP A 861 5.40 -15.87 37.32
N GLY A 862 5.84 -15.86 38.59
CA GLY A 862 6.52 -14.71 39.18
C GLY A 862 7.79 -14.32 38.39
N ARG A 863 8.61 -15.32 38.02
CA ARG A 863 9.83 -15.10 37.21
C ARG A 863 9.50 -14.68 35.77
N VAL A 864 8.58 -15.41 35.13
CA VAL A 864 8.23 -15.18 33.72
C VAL A 864 7.59 -13.80 33.52
N LEU A 865 6.62 -13.42 34.36
CA LEU A 865 5.94 -12.13 34.23
C LEU A 865 6.87 -10.95 34.54
N GLY A 866 7.74 -11.08 35.56
CA GLY A 866 8.72 -10.04 35.88
C GLY A 866 9.63 -9.71 34.70
N LEU A 867 10.24 -10.73 34.07
CA LEU A 867 11.08 -10.53 32.89
C LEU A 867 10.30 -10.07 31.66
N SER A 868 9.09 -10.59 31.47
CA SER A 868 8.23 -10.20 30.36
C SER A 868 7.90 -8.70 30.41
N ILE A 869 7.62 -8.17 31.61
CA ILE A 869 7.38 -6.74 31.82
C ILE A 869 8.65 -5.94 31.51
N VAL A 870 9.81 -6.36 32.03
CA VAL A 870 11.09 -5.67 31.76
C VAL A 870 11.39 -5.65 30.26
N PHE A 871 11.25 -6.79 29.57
CA PHE A 871 11.47 -6.88 28.13
C PHE A 871 10.48 -6.02 27.35
N PHE A 872 9.20 -6.00 27.74
CA PHE A 872 8.21 -5.13 27.14
C PHE A 872 8.57 -3.65 27.31
N LEU A 873 8.96 -3.23 28.52
CA LEU A 873 9.35 -1.84 28.80
C LEU A 873 10.60 -1.42 28.04
N VAL A 874 11.63 -2.28 27.98
CA VAL A 874 12.85 -2.03 27.19
C VAL A 874 12.54 -2.00 25.70
N GLY A 875 11.67 -2.89 25.22
CA GLY A 875 11.20 -2.89 23.84
C GLY A 875 10.45 -1.61 23.49
N GLN A 876 9.51 -1.17 24.33
CA GLN A 876 8.81 0.10 24.17
C GLN A 876 9.78 1.29 24.18
N LEU A 877 10.74 1.33 25.10
CA LEU A 877 11.79 2.34 25.12
C LEU A 877 12.58 2.35 23.80
N THR A 878 12.98 1.17 23.31
CA THR A 878 13.70 1.03 22.03
C THR A 878 12.87 1.59 20.87
N LEU A 879 11.58 1.25 20.78
CA LEU A 879 10.70 1.77 19.75
C LEU A 879 10.47 3.29 19.88
N THR A 880 10.41 3.85 21.09
CA THR A 880 10.31 5.31 21.26
C THR A 880 11.56 6.06 20.82
N VAL A 881 12.74 5.43 20.92
CA VAL A 881 14.02 6.04 20.50
C VAL A 881 14.24 5.91 19.00
N PHE A 882 13.99 4.72 18.43
CA PHE A 882 14.26 4.43 17.02
C PHE A 882 13.08 4.69 16.07
N GLY A 883 11.90 5.03 16.60
CA GLY A 883 10.68 5.28 15.83
C GLY A 883 9.62 4.20 16.05
N GLN A 884 8.40 4.64 16.34
CA GLN A 884 7.26 3.74 16.50
C GLN A 884 6.85 3.15 15.13
N PRO A 885 6.52 1.85 15.05
CA PRO A 885 6.05 1.25 13.82
C PRO A 885 4.68 1.84 13.43
N ILE A 886 4.59 2.39 12.23
CA ILE A 886 3.32 2.91 11.71
C ILE A 886 2.38 1.76 11.36
N VAL A 887 1.09 2.06 11.50
CA VAL A 887 -0.02 1.16 11.22
C VAL A 887 -0.84 1.79 10.09
N PRO A 888 -0.95 1.15 8.92
CA PRO A 888 -1.89 1.54 7.89
C PRO A 888 -3.30 1.17 8.37
N PHE A 889 -4.03 2.14 8.91
CA PHE A 889 -5.43 1.94 9.29
C PHE A 889 -6.29 3.04 8.69
N ARG A 890 -7.53 2.68 8.37
CA ARG A 890 -8.60 3.57 7.94
C ARG A 890 -9.81 3.38 8.85
N GLY A 891 -10.19 4.45 9.54
CA GLY A 891 -11.34 4.48 10.43
C GLY A 891 -11.03 4.03 11.86
N ASP A 892 -11.93 4.39 12.77
CA ASP A 892 -11.72 4.23 14.20
C ASP A 892 -11.86 2.77 14.67
N VAL A 893 -12.78 2.00 14.08
CA VAL A 893 -13.00 0.59 14.48
C VAL A 893 -11.73 -0.23 14.24
N VAL A 894 -11.17 -0.14 13.04
CA VAL A 894 -9.95 -0.84 12.66
C VAL A 894 -8.78 -0.43 13.55
N ARG A 895 -8.68 0.87 13.88
CA ARG A 895 -7.66 1.40 14.80
C ARG A 895 -7.73 0.69 16.16
N TYR A 896 -8.91 0.60 16.78
CA TYR A 896 -9.07 -0.03 18.10
C TYR A 896 -8.86 -1.54 18.04
N VAL A 897 -9.38 -2.22 17.01
CA VAL A 897 -9.18 -3.67 16.82
C VAL A 897 -7.69 -3.99 16.66
N ASN A 898 -6.99 -3.24 15.79
CA ASN A 898 -5.55 -3.40 15.60
C ASN A 898 -4.79 -3.18 16.92
N GLN A 899 -5.09 -2.12 17.67
CA GLN A 899 -4.42 -1.83 18.95
C GLN A 899 -4.61 -2.99 19.95
N GLY A 900 -5.85 -3.48 20.12
CA GLY A 900 -6.15 -4.56 21.05
C GLY A 900 -5.50 -5.90 20.66
N VAL A 901 -5.66 -6.31 19.40
CA VAL A 901 -5.14 -7.59 18.90
C VAL A 901 -3.61 -7.59 18.87
N LEU A 902 -2.98 -6.49 18.42
CA LEU A 902 -1.53 -6.35 18.40
C LEU A 902 -0.94 -6.40 19.81
N LEU A 903 -1.52 -5.66 20.77
CA LEU A 903 -1.06 -5.67 22.16
C LEU A 903 -1.15 -7.07 22.77
N ALA A 904 -2.29 -7.75 22.58
CA ALA A 904 -2.48 -9.12 23.07
C ALA A 904 -1.47 -10.09 22.43
N ALA A 905 -1.25 -10.02 21.11
CA ALA A 905 -0.31 -10.88 20.40
C ALA A 905 1.13 -10.69 20.90
N VAL A 906 1.56 -9.44 21.06
CA VAL A 906 2.91 -9.11 21.55
C VAL A 906 3.12 -9.58 22.99
N LEU A 907 2.18 -9.28 23.90
CA LEU A 907 2.31 -9.68 25.30
C LEU A 907 2.34 -11.20 25.47
N LEU A 908 1.45 -11.92 24.78
CA LEU A 908 1.43 -13.38 24.84
C LEU A 908 2.67 -14.02 24.21
N LEU A 909 3.18 -13.47 23.10
CA LEU A 909 4.43 -13.92 22.49
C LEU A 909 5.61 -13.76 23.46
N ILE A 910 5.75 -12.59 24.09
CA ILE A 910 6.81 -12.34 25.08
C ILE A 910 6.71 -13.36 26.21
N VAL A 911 5.51 -13.59 26.75
CA VAL A 911 5.28 -14.59 27.80
C VAL A 911 5.72 -15.99 27.37
N VAL A 912 5.40 -16.41 26.14
CA VAL A 912 5.81 -17.73 25.61
C VAL A 912 7.34 -17.82 25.48
N ILE A 913 8.00 -16.77 24.99
CA ILE A 913 9.48 -16.73 24.89
C ILE A 913 10.11 -16.92 26.28
N PHE A 914 9.69 -16.12 27.26
CA PHE A 914 10.26 -16.19 28.61
C PHE A 914 9.87 -17.47 29.36
N LEU A 915 8.71 -18.05 29.07
CA LEU A 915 8.31 -19.34 29.61
C LEU A 915 9.24 -20.46 29.13
N VAL A 916 9.57 -20.50 27.84
CA VAL A 916 10.51 -21.48 27.30
C VAL A 916 11.92 -21.25 27.83
N LEU A 917 12.34 -19.98 27.93
CA LEU A 917 13.65 -19.62 28.49
C LEU A 917 13.80 -20.00 29.97
N ASP A 918 12.77 -19.76 30.79
CA ASP A 918 12.78 -20.15 32.21
C ASP A 918 12.85 -21.66 32.37
N VAL A 919 12.03 -22.41 31.62
CA VAL A 919 11.99 -23.88 31.68
C VAL A 919 13.34 -24.49 31.28
N THR A 920 13.90 -24.06 30.14
CA THR A 920 15.19 -24.57 29.65
C THR A 920 16.34 -24.22 30.60
N ARG A 921 16.32 -23.01 31.18
CA ARG A 921 17.32 -22.60 32.16
C ARG A 921 17.22 -23.39 33.46
N VAL A 922 16.04 -23.52 34.06
CA VAL A 922 15.84 -24.32 35.28
C VAL A 922 16.30 -25.75 35.01
N THR A 923 16.01 -26.30 33.83
CA THR A 923 16.52 -27.62 33.42
C THR A 923 18.05 -27.64 33.33
N SER A 924 18.70 -26.63 32.77
CA SER A 924 20.18 -26.59 32.67
C SER A 924 20.85 -26.57 34.05
N VAL A 925 20.28 -25.84 35.02
CA VAL A 925 20.78 -25.79 36.39
C VAL A 925 20.57 -27.12 37.10
N PHE A 926 19.41 -27.77 36.89
CA PHE A 926 19.15 -29.12 37.39
C PHE A 926 20.21 -30.11 36.88
N VAL A 927 20.49 -30.12 35.58
CA VAL A 927 21.48 -30.99 34.95
C VAL A 927 22.87 -30.78 35.55
N GLN A 928 23.28 -29.53 35.77
CA GLN A 928 24.56 -29.23 36.40
C GLN A 928 24.60 -29.65 37.89
N LYS A 929 23.54 -29.38 38.67
CA LYS A 929 23.49 -29.75 40.10
C LYS A 929 23.47 -31.25 40.33
N LEU A 930 22.90 -32.03 39.40
CA LEU A 930 22.87 -33.48 39.49
C LEU A 930 24.27 -34.11 39.53
N ILE A 931 25.30 -33.40 39.03
CA ILE A 931 26.65 -33.97 38.81
C ILE A 931 27.75 -33.18 39.55
N LYS A 932 27.61 -31.87 39.78
CA LYS A 932 28.70 -31.00 40.27
C LYS A 932 29.13 -31.21 41.74
N ARG A 933 28.58 -32.17 42.50
CA ARG A 933 29.00 -32.39 43.91
C ARG A 933 28.98 -33.82 44.45
N GLU A 934 28.44 -34.79 43.72
CA GLU A 934 28.82 -36.20 43.87
C GLU A 934 29.83 -36.52 42.76
N LEU A 935 31.12 -36.21 42.98
CA LEU A 935 32.23 -36.77 42.19
C LEU A 935 32.43 -38.28 42.50
N ALA A 936 31.35 -38.97 42.83
CA ALA A 936 31.33 -40.37 43.09
C ALA A 936 30.02 -40.94 42.52
N CYS A 937 29.98 -41.23 41.22
CA CYS A 937 29.13 -42.34 40.80
C CYS A 937 29.56 -43.56 41.60
N SER A 938 28.69 -44.16 42.41
CA SER A 938 29.08 -45.32 43.22
C SER A 938 29.48 -46.50 42.32
N SER A 939 28.90 -46.54 41.11
CA SER A 939 29.20 -47.52 40.07
C SER A 939 29.16 -46.91 38.66
N PRO A 940 29.85 -47.50 37.67
CA PRO A 940 29.75 -47.09 36.27
C PRO A 940 28.31 -47.11 35.71
N ALA A 941 27.49 -48.05 36.21
CA ALA A 941 26.08 -48.17 35.83
C ALA A 941 25.23 -46.98 36.31
N GLU A 942 25.52 -46.43 37.49
CA GLU A 942 24.84 -45.25 38.04
C GLU A 942 25.16 -43.97 37.25
N CYS A 943 26.40 -43.85 36.76
CA CYS A 943 26.81 -42.77 35.85
C CYS A 943 26.03 -42.82 34.52
N LEU A 944 25.88 -44.02 33.97
CA LEU A 944 25.10 -44.22 32.74
C LEU A 944 23.62 -43.87 32.95
N SER A 945 23.02 -44.25 34.08
CA SER A 945 21.61 -43.97 34.36
C SER A 945 21.34 -42.48 34.62
N LYS A 946 22.25 -41.76 35.29
CA LYS A 946 22.20 -40.29 35.42
C LYS A 946 22.27 -39.58 34.06
N LEU A 947 23.15 -40.03 33.15
CA LEU A 947 23.22 -39.47 31.79
C LEU A 947 21.98 -39.81 30.93
N GLN A 948 21.43 -41.01 31.07
CA GLN A 948 20.16 -41.39 30.40
C GLN A 948 18.98 -40.57 30.93
N LEU A 949 18.96 -40.21 32.21
CA LEU A 949 17.99 -39.28 32.79
C LEU A 949 18.10 -37.90 32.14
N VAL A 950 19.31 -37.35 32.02
CA VAL A 950 19.55 -36.06 31.34
C VAL A 950 19.13 -36.11 29.87
N ALA A 951 19.50 -37.16 29.14
CA ALA A 951 19.11 -37.35 27.74
C ALA A 951 17.59 -37.42 27.57
N GLY A 952 16.91 -38.21 28.42
CA GLY A 952 15.46 -38.37 28.38
C GLY A 952 14.67 -37.11 28.77
N LEU A 953 15.20 -36.30 29.70
CA LEU A 953 14.60 -35.03 30.12
C LEU A 953 14.78 -33.95 29.05
N THR A 954 16.00 -33.76 28.55
CA THR A 954 16.32 -32.75 27.53
C THR A 954 15.59 -33.00 26.21
N ALA A 955 15.49 -34.27 25.77
CA ALA A 955 14.70 -34.64 24.59
C ALA A 955 13.23 -34.20 24.67
N ARG A 956 12.65 -34.20 25.86
CA ARG A 956 11.25 -33.83 26.08
C ARG A 956 11.03 -32.32 26.20
N ILE A 957 12.07 -31.56 26.53
CA ILE A 957 12.04 -30.12 26.78
C ILE A 957 12.52 -29.30 25.57
N ASP A 958 13.53 -29.77 24.82
CA ASP A 958 14.09 -29.03 23.67
C ASP A 958 13.08 -28.72 22.57
N ILE A 959 12.04 -29.53 22.43
CA ILE A 959 10.95 -29.30 21.46
C ILE A 959 10.09 -28.07 21.79
N LEU A 960 10.17 -27.52 23.01
CA LEU A 960 9.43 -26.32 23.38
C LEU A 960 9.90 -25.07 22.61
N VAL A 961 11.13 -25.10 22.07
CA VAL A 961 11.75 -24.02 21.30
C VAL A 961 10.98 -23.72 19.99
N TYR A 962 10.22 -24.68 19.45
CA TYR A 962 9.39 -24.46 18.26
C TYR A 962 8.21 -23.52 18.51
N TYR A 963 7.68 -23.46 19.74
CA TYR A 963 6.50 -22.66 20.05
C TYR A 963 6.71 -21.16 19.80
N PRO A 964 7.70 -20.50 20.44
CA PRO A 964 7.98 -19.10 20.14
C PRO A 964 8.43 -18.89 18.69
N ALA A 965 9.15 -19.84 18.08
CA ALA A 965 9.57 -19.73 16.67
C ALA A 965 8.38 -19.64 15.70
N ILE A 966 7.37 -20.51 15.86
CA ILE A 966 6.14 -20.47 15.04
C ILE A 966 5.42 -19.12 15.22
N LEU A 967 5.28 -18.64 16.45
CA LEU A 967 4.63 -17.36 16.72
C LEU A 967 5.39 -16.18 16.12
N ILE A 968 6.73 -16.18 16.19
CA ILE A 968 7.58 -15.17 15.53
C ILE A 968 7.38 -15.21 14.02
N GLY A 969 7.38 -16.40 13.41
CA GLY A 969 7.15 -16.56 11.97
C GLY A 969 5.80 -15.99 11.52
N LEU A 970 4.73 -16.25 12.27
CA LEU A 970 3.41 -15.68 11.99
C LEU A 970 3.35 -14.16 12.20
N MET A 971 4.04 -13.63 13.22
CA MET A 971 4.13 -12.18 13.44
C MET A 971 4.90 -11.47 12.32
N LEU A 972 5.96 -12.10 11.79
CA LEU A 972 6.70 -11.58 10.64
C LEU A 972 5.84 -11.61 9.36
N LEU A 973 5.08 -12.69 9.14
CA LEU A 973 4.15 -12.78 8.01
C LEU A 973 3.03 -11.74 8.13
N ALA A 974 2.50 -11.50 9.34
CA ALA A 974 1.49 -10.47 9.60
C ALA A 974 2.01 -9.03 9.43
N ARG A 975 3.31 -8.85 9.23
CA ARG A 975 4.01 -7.58 9.00
C ARG A 975 4.64 -7.55 7.59
N SER A 976 4.25 -8.45 6.68
CA SER A 976 4.77 -8.44 5.31
C SER A 976 4.25 -7.23 4.54
N GLY A 977 5.11 -6.66 3.69
CA GLY A 977 4.74 -5.56 2.80
C GLY A 977 3.75 -5.98 1.71
N TYR A 978 3.55 -7.28 1.50
CA TYR A 978 2.58 -7.84 0.56
C TYR A 978 1.12 -7.68 1.04
N ILE A 979 0.85 -7.71 2.35
CA ILE A 979 -0.53 -7.61 2.87
C ILE A 979 -1.03 -6.16 2.85
N ASP A 980 -0.19 -5.24 3.30
CA ASP A 980 -0.49 -3.81 3.45
C ASP A 980 0.84 -3.04 3.56
N ASN A 981 0.82 -1.70 3.67
CA ASN A 981 1.99 -0.84 3.78
C ASN A 981 2.72 -0.96 5.14
N TRP A 982 3.16 -2.17 5.48
CA TRP A 982 3.87 -2.46 6.70
C TRP A 982 5.36 -2.15 6.55
N HIS A 983 5.77 -1.02 7.10
CA HIS A 983 7.20 -0.73 7.26
C HIS A 983 7.80 -1.53 8.43
N PHE A 984 9.06 -1.96 8.30
CA PHE A 984 9.82 -2.67 9.33
C PHE A 984 10.96 -1.78 9.88
N PRO A 985 10.70 -0.94 10.90
CA PRO A 985 11.71 -0.02 11.41
C PRO A 985 12.84 -0.77 12.15
N ILE A 986 14.02 -0.16 12.18
CA ILE A 986 15.22 -0.75 12.80
C ILE A 986 14.98 -1.09 14.28
N GLY A 987 14.25 -0.25 15.02
CA GLY A 987 13.89 -0.53 16.41
C GLY A 987 13.09 -1.84 16.57
N LEU A 988 12.16 -2.11 15.67
CA LEU A 988 11.40 -3.35 15.66
C LEU A 988 12.29 -4.54 15.29
N ALA A 989 13.20 -4.37 14.32
CA ALA A 989 14.18 -5.38 13.95
C ALA A 989 15.06 -5.79 15.13
N ILE A 990 15.51 -4.82 15.94
CA ILE A 990 16.28 -5.07 17.16
C ILE A 990 15.45 -5.87 18.17
N VAL A 991 14.22 -5.45 18.47
CA VAL A 991 13.37 -6.12 19.48
C VAL A 991 13.06 -7.57 19.06
N VAL A 992 12.66 -7.78 17.81
CA VAL A 992 12.38 -9.12 17.27
C VAL A 992 13.66 -9.97 17.22
N GLY A 993 14.77 -9.38 16.78
CA GLY A 993 16.08 -10.05 16.71
C GLY A 993 16.59 -10.49 18.08
N VAL A 994 16.47 -9.64 19.10
CA VAL A 994 16.82 -9.98 20.49
C VAL A 994 15.89 -11.07 21.02
N GLY A 995 14.59 -10.99 20.75
CA GLY A 995 13.63 -12.04 21.12
C GLY A 995 13.97 -13.40 20.49
N ALA A 996 14.31 -13.42 19.20
CA ALA A 996 14.77 -14.63 18.52
C ALA A 996 16.10 -15.14 19.09
N ALA A 997 17.04 -14.24 19.40
CA ALA A 997 18.32 -14.60 20.02
C ALA A 997 18.13 -15.26 21.40
N TYR A 998 17.16 -14.81 22.21
CA TYR A 998 16.83 -15.46 23.48
C TYR A 998 16.36 -16.91 23.30
N VAL A 999 15.53 -17.18 22.30
CA VAL A 999 15.04 -18.54 21.97
C VAL A 999 16.21 -19.46 21.58
N VAL A 1000 17.16 -18.94 20.81
CA VAL A 1000 18.35 -19.70 20.39
C VAL A 1000 19.30 -19.91 21.57
N ALA A 1001 19.59 -18.84 22.34
CA ALA A 1001 20.48 -18.88 23.49
C ALA A 1001 19.97 -19.87 24.55
N SER A 1002 18.66 -19.90 24.83
CA SER A 1002 18.10 -20.80 25.83
C SER A 1002 18.33 -22.27 25.50
N ALA A 1003 18.29 -22.62 24.21
CA ALA A 1003 18.52 -23.97 23.75
C ALA A 1003 20.02 -24.33 23.70
N ILE A 1004 20.89 -23.37 23.34
CA ILE A 1004 22.34 -23.55 23.41
C ILE A 1004 22.78 -23.77 24.86
N CYS A 1005 22.30 -22.97 25.81
CA CYS A 1005 22.65 -23.09 27.23
C CYS A 1005 22.30 -24.46 27.80
N LEU A 1006 21.11 -24.99 27.49
CA LEU A 1006 20.71 -26.32 27.94
C LEU A 1006 21.63 -27.40 27.36
N ARG A 1007 22.05 -27.25 26.11
CA ARG A 1007 22.95 -28.21 25.48
C ARG A 1007 24.35 -28.16 26.06
N VAL A 1008 24.93 -26.98 26.20
CA VAL A 1008 26.27 -26.80 26.77
C VAL A 1008 26.32 -27.39 28.17
N ALA A 1009 25.33 -27.08 29.01
CA ALA A 1009 25.21 -27.66 30.35
C ALA A 1009 25.16 -29.20 30.32
N SER A 1010 24.53 -29.80 29.31
CA SER A 1010 24.43 -31.26 29.17
C SER A 1010 25.73 -31.89 28.66
N GLU A 1011 26.41 -31.25 27.71
CA GLU A 1011 27.70 -31.74 27.17
C GLU A 1011 28.85 -31.58 28.18
N ASP A 1012 28.87 -30.50 28.95
CA ASP A 1012 29.84 -30.31 30.05
C ASP A 1012 29.73 -31.45 31.07
N VAL A 1013 28.49 -31.83 31.39
CA VAL A 1013 28.16 -32.98 32.22
C VAL A 1013 28.71 -34.29 31.63
N ARG A 1014 28.53 -34.52 30.33
CA ARG A 1014 29.06 -35.72 29.64
C ARG A 1014 30.59 -35.76 29.67
N ARG A 1015 31.24 -34.61 29.48
CA ARG A 1015 32.70 -34.49 29.56
C ARG A 1015 33.21 -34.85 30.95
N GLN A 1016 32.61 -34.28 31.99
CA GLN A 1016 32.99 -34.56 33.39
C GLN A 1016 32.83 -36.04 33.76
N VAL A 1017 31.72 -36.66 33.35
CA VAL A 1017 31.51 -38.11 33.59
C VAL A 1017 32.53 -38.94 32.82
N MET A 1018 32.88 -38.56 31.59
CA MET A 1018 33.87 -39.27 30.78
C MET A 1018 35.29 -39.15 31.32
N THR A 1019 35.68 -37.98 31.86
CA THR A 1019 36.98 -37.79 32.52
C THR A 1019 37.07 -38.61 33.79
N GLU A 1020 36.02 -38.62 34.62
CA GLU A 1020 36.00 -39.41 35.85
C GLU A 1020 36.06 -40.92 35.59
N LEU A 1021 35.32 -41.42 34.58
CA LEU A 1021 35.39 -42.83 34.18
C LEU A 1021 36.77 -43.20 33.60
N ALA A 1022 37.43 -42.27 32.91
CA ALA A 1022 38.80 -42.47 32.41
C ALA A 1022 39.82 -42.53 33.55
N GLU A 1023 39.71 -41.65 34.56
CA GLU A 1023 40.55 -41.67 35.76
C GLU A 1023 40.36 -42.95 36.57
N ARG A 1024 39.11 -43.40 36.78
CA ARG A 1024 38.82 -44.67 37.46
C ARG A 1024 39.37 -45.87 36.71
N ARG A 1025 39.31 -45.86 35.38
CA ARG A 1025 39.92 -46.91 34.55
C ARG A 1025 41.44 -46.97 34.77
N LEU A 1026 42.10 -45.82 34.91
CA LEU A 1026 43.54 -45.75 35.18
C LEU A 1026 43.90 -46.18 36.60
N ALA A 1027 42.99 -46.00 37.57
CA ALA A 1027 43.20 -46.37 38.97
C ALA A 1027 42.89 -47.85 39.30
N ASP A 1028 42.10 -48.54 38.47
CA ASP A 1028 41.57 -49.87 38.77
C ASP A 1028 42.41 -50.99 38.13
N LEU A 1029 42.93 -51.92 38.95
CA LEU A 1029 43.93 -52.93 38.54
C LEU A 1029 43.32 -54.25 38.03
N THR A 1030 41.98 -54.42 38.09
CA THR A 1030 41.34 -55.68 37.69
C THR A 1030 40.83 -55.65 36.23
N PRO A 1031 41.11 -56.69 35.42
CA PRO A 1031 40.76 -56.69 33.99
C PRO A 1031 39.24 -56.71 33.73
N ASN A 1032 38.45 -57.32 34.62
CA ASN A 1032 36.98 -57.38 34.46
C ASN A 1032 36.28 -56.04 34.71
N SER A 1033 36.72 -55.25 35.71
CA SER A 1033 36.12 -53.93 35.97
C SER A 1033 36.51 -52.90 34.90
N SER A 1034 37.76 -52.96 34.40
CA SER A 1034 38.21 -52.11 33.28
C SER A 1034 37.40 -52.36 32.00
N GLN A 1035 37.05 -53.61 31.68
CA GLN A 1035 36.19 -53.92 30.53
C GLN A 1035 34.76 -53.39 30.70
N GLN A 1036 34.19 -53.47 31.91
CA GLN A 1036 32.87 -52.90 32.20
C GLN A 1036 32.86 -51.37 32.06
N ILE A 1037 33.89 -50.68 32.55
CA ILE A 1037 34.03 -49.23 32.40
C ILE A 1037 34.15 -48.85 30.92
N GLU A 1038 34.91 -49.61 30.14
CA GLU A 1038 35.08 -49.38 28.69
C GLU A 1038 33.77 -49.56 27.92
N GLN A 1039 33.00 -50.60 28.21
CA GLN A 1039 31.66 -50.80 27.62
C GLN A 1039 30.72 -49.65 27.96
N VAL A 1040 30.75 -49.14 29.19
CA VAL A 1040 29.96 -47.99 29.60
C VAL A 1040 30.41 -46.71 28.89
N MET A 1041 31.71 -46.45 28.77
CA MET A 1041 32.25 -45.31 28.02
C MET A 1041 31.87 -45.34 26.54
N VAL A 1042 31.90 -46.52 25.90
CA VAL A 1042 31.45 -46.69 24.50
C VAL A 1042 29.95 -46.38 24.38
N THR A 1043 29.14 -46.86 25.32
CA THR A 1043 27.70 -46.59 25.36
C THR A 1043 27.41 -45.10 25.56
N ILE A 1044 28.14 -44.43 26.45
CA ILE A 1044 28.03 -42.97 26.67
C ILE A 1044 28.41 -42.21 25.41
N ARG A 1045 29.47 -42.62 24.69
CA ARG A 1045 29.86 -42.00 23.40
C ARG A 1045 28.82 -42.22 22.29
N ALA A 1046 28.15 -43.37 22.29
CA ALA A 1046 27.12 -43.70 21.32
C ALA A 1046 25.74 -43.08 21.64
N LEU A 1047 25.55 -42.48 22.82
CA LEU A 1047 24.29 -41.85 23.22
C LEU A 1047 23.96 -40.64 22.33
N LYS A 1048 22.90 -40.76 21.53
CA LYS A 1048 22.37 -39.73 20.62
C LYS A 1048 20.90 -39.46 20.91
N GLU A 1049 20.60 -39.01 22.13
CA GLU A 1049 19.24 -38.67 22.56
C GLU A 1049 19.25 -37.30 23.25
N GLY A 1050 18.21 -36.49 22.99
CA GLY A 1050 18.05 -35.16 23.57
C GLY A 1050 19.18 -34.20 23.22
N ALA A 1051 19.75 -33.58 24.24
CA ALA A 1051 20.84 -32.60 24.10
C ALA A 1051 22.12 -33.16 23.44
N PHE A 1052 22.28 -34.49 23.38
CA PHE A 1052 23.45 -35.18 22.81
C PHE A 1052 23.36 -35.46 21.31
N LEU A 1053 22.33 -34.96 20.62
CA LEU A 1053 22.17 -35.11 19.17
C LEU A 1053 23.23 -34.32 18.38
N PRO A 1054 23.58 -34.76 17.15
CA PRO A 1054 24.43 -34.00 16.23
C PRO A 1054 23.83 -32.62 15.91
N TYR A 1055 24.68 -31.62 15.66
CA TYR A 1055 24.25 -30.22 15.45
C TYR A 1055 23.17 -30.05 14.37
N THR A 1056 23.23 -30.82 13.29
CA THR A 1056 22.31 -30.74 12.14
C THR A 1056 20.92 -31.31 12.43
N GLU A 1057 20.76 -32.17 13.43
CA GLU A 1057 19.49 -32.83 13.77
C GLU A 1057 18.75 -32.12 14.91
N LEU A 1058 19.31 -31.03 15.43
CA LEU A 1058 18.76 -30.37 16.60
C LEU A 1058 17.45 -29.63 16.32
N PRO A 1059 16.52 -29.66 17.28
CA PRO A 1059 15.30 -28.86 17.24
C PRO A 1059 15.52 -27.37 17.01
N VAL A 1060 16.65 -26.82 17.50
CA VAL A 1060 16.97 -25.39 17.39
C VAL A 1060 17.21 -24.95 15.96
N PHE A 1061 18.01 -25.70 15.20
CA PHE A 1061 18.30 -25.37 13.80
C PHE A 1061 17.04 -25.49 12.95
N ARG A 1062 16.21 -26.50 13.21
CA ARG A 1062 14.90 -26.64 12.56
C ARG A 1062 13.94 -25.51 12.97
N ALA A 1063 13.96 -25.09 14.23
CA ALA A 1063 13.13 -23.99 14.73
C ALA A 1063 13.56 -22.63 14.16
N ILE A 1064 14.84 -22.39 13.91
CA ILE A 1064 15.34 -21.19 13.21
C ILE A 1064 14.99 -21.24 11.71
N ALA A 1065 15.12 -22.41 11.09
CA ALA A 1065 14.82 -22.62 9.68
C ALA A 1065 13.33 -22.44 9.35
N LEU A 1066 12.44 -22.60 10.34
CA LEU A 1066 10.99 -22.56 10.12
C LEU A 1066 10.47 -21.14 9.82
N PRO A 1067 10.75 -20.10 10.64
CA PRO A 1067 10.44 -18.71 10.29
C PRO A 1067 11.20 -18.24 9.05
N SER A 1068 12.50 -18.55 8.94
CA SER A 1068 13.31 -18.06 7.82
C SER A 1068 12.94 -18.73 6.49
N GLY A 1069 12.61 -20.02 6.52
CA GLY A 1069 12.15 -20.78 5.36
C GLY A 1069 10.74 -20.41 4.94
N ALA A 1070 9.83 -20.19 5.90
CA ALA A 1070 8.48 -19.70 5.60
C ALA A 1070 8.51 -18.28 5.00
N TYR A 1071 9.30 -17.38 5.58
CA TYR A 1071 9.47 -16.02 5.06
C TYR A 1071 10.18 -16.03 3.70
N GLY A 1072 11.23 -16.84 3.52
CA GLY A 1072 11.94 -16.98 2.25
C GLY A 1072 11.06 -17.58 1.14
N LEU A 1073 10.24 -18.57 1.45
CA LEU A 1073 9.25 -19.12 0.52
C LEU A 1073 8.18 -18.09 0.17
N PHE A 1074 7.72 -17.30 1.14
CA PHE A 1074 6.77 -16.22 0.89
C PHE A 1074 7.34 -15.14 -0.03
N VAL A 1075 8.58 -14.69 0.24
CA VAL A 1075 9.29 -13.74 -0.63
C VAL A 1075 9.55 -14.34 -2.03
N ALA A 1076 9.81 -15.65 -2.13
CA ALA A 1076 9.93 -16.32 -3.42
C ALA A 1076 8.59 -16.39 -4.17
N ILE A 1077 7.48 -16.64 -3.47
CA ILE A 1077 6.13 -16.59 -4.05
C ILE A 1077 5.79 -15.17 -4.50
N GLU A 1078 6.14 -14.15 -3.72
CA GLU A 1078 5.99 -12.74 -4.07
C GLU A 1078 6.81 -12.38 -5.32
N LEU A 1079 8.07 -12.81 -5.40
CA LEU A 1079 8.91 -12.65 -6.58
C LEU A 1079 8.36 -13.37 -7.82
N ILE A 1080 7.72 -14.52 -7.65
CA ILE A 1080 7.09 -15.25 -8.76
C ILE A 1080 5.79 -14.53 -9.17
N ALA A 1081 4.96 -14.14 -8.22
CA ALA A 1081 3.69 -13.45 -8.47
C ALA A 1081 3.91 -12.10 -9.19
N ASN A 1082 4.97 -11.37 -8.85
CA ASN A 1082 5.26 -10.07 -9.47
C ASN A 1082 5.93 -10.18 -10.86
N ASN A 1083 6.39 -11.37 -11.26
CA ASN A 1083 7.01 -11.62 -12.57
C ASN A 1083 6.05 -12.26 -13.59
N PHE A 1084 4.84 -12.63 -13.18
CA PHE A 1084 3.76 -13.13 -14.04
C PHE A 1084 2.66 -12.08 -14.16
#